data_AF-E2APS1-F1
#
_entry.id   AF-E2APS1-F1
#
_cell.length_a   1.000
_cell.length_b   1.000
_cell.length_c   1.000
_cell.angle_alpha   90.00
_cell.angle_beta   90.00
_cell.angle_gamma   90.00
#
_symmetry.space_group_name_H-M   'P 1'
#
loop_
_entity.id
_entity.type
_entity.pdbx_description
1 polymer ?
#
loop_
_entity_poly.entity_id
_entity_poly.type
_entity_poly.pdbx_seq_one_letter_code
_entity_poly.pdbx_strand_id
1 'polypeptide(L)'
;MAGVNPYKHLLKSIKVGQKECQYYDIGNFGTKYDRLPFSIRVLLESAVRNCDGFQVTKGDVEKILDWEDNQAVQDGVEVAFKPARVILQDFTGVPAVVDFAAMRDAVKRLGGNPDKINPICPSDLVIDHSIQVDFIRSSDAIKKNEEIEFERNKERFMFLKWGAKAFENMLIVPPGSGIVHQVNLEYLARVVFDFNNLLYPDSVVGTDSHTTMVNGLGVLGWGVGGIEAEAVMLGQAISMLIPKVVGYKLEGALNQYATSTDLVLTITKNLRQVGVVGKFVEFFGSGVTQLSIADRATISNMCPEYGATVGFFAVDGQSLAYLKQTGRSKEHIDRIEKYLRSVRMLRNYDDASQDPIFSEVVTLDLSTVVSSVSGPKRPHDRVSVSDMQIDFRNCLVNKDFTGVPAVVDFAAMRDAVKRLGGNPDKINPICPSDLVIDHSIQVDFIRSSDAIKKNEEIEFERNKERFMFLKWGAKAFENMLIVPPGSGIVHQVNLEYLARVVFDFNNLLYPDSVVGTDSHTTMVNGLGVLGWGVGGIEAEAVMLGQAISMLIPKVVGYKLEGALNQYATSTDLVLTITKNLRQVGVVGKFVEFFGSGVTQLSIADRATISNMCPEYGATVGFFAVDGQSLAYLKQTGRSKEHIDRIEKYLRSVRMLRNYDDASQDPIFSEVVTLDLSTVVSSVSGPKRPHDRVSVSDMQIDFRNCLVNKVGFKGYGLTPAKVDTVGKFQYEGKDYELKHGSVVIAAITSCTNTSNPSVMLGAGLLAKKAVEAGLNVEPYIKTSLSPGSGVVTYYLEESGVIPYLTKLGFDIVGYGCMTCIGNSGPLPDAIVEIIEKNELVCCGVLSGNRNFEGRVHPNTRANYLASPLLVIAYAIAGTVDFDFEKQPLGHKSNGTPIYLRDIWPTRTEIQAVEQQYVIPAMFKEVYSKIEHGSSNWANLVAPSGKLYPWDVNSTYIKNPPYFDNLQKELPLIKSITRARVLVNLGDSVTTDHISPAGSIARNSPAARYLANRGLTPKDFNSYGSRRGNDAVMARGTFANIRLVNKFIGQAGPRTIYIPTNEEMDVFDAAERYGKDGTTLIALVGKEYGSGSSRDWAAKGPYLLGIRAVIAESYERIHRQVLSNLVGMGIVPLQYLPGENAESLGLTGYEQYDIAISENCQPGEKITVSTDDGKKFEVIARFDTEVDLTYYKHGGILNYMIRTML
;
A
#
# COMPACT_ATOMS: atom_id res chain seq x y z
N MET A 1 29.91 -33.02 -32.35
CA MET A 1 28.94 -33.52 -33.35
C MET A 1 27.84 -34.23 -32.59
N ALA A 2 26.58 -34.10 -32.98
CA ALA A 2 25.50 -34.87 -32.36
C ALA A 2 25.72 -36.38 -32.57
N GLY A 3 25.47 -37.17 -31.54
CA GLY A 3 25.53 -38.63 -31.60
C GLY A 3 24.30 -39.24 -32.27
N VAL A 4 24.36 -40.55 -32.55
CA VAL A 4 23.16 -41.31 -32.91
C VAL A 4 22.34 -41.51 -31.63
N ASN A 5 21.07 -41.05 -31.63
CA ASN A 5 20.20 -41.15 -30.46
C ASN A 5 20.13 -42.62 -29.95
N PRO A 6 20.54 -42.89 -28.69
CA PRO A 6 20.64 -44.25 -28.16
C PRO A 6 19.27 -44.94 -27.98
N TYR A 7 18.19 -44.16 -27.86
CA TYR A 7 16.82 -44.65 -27.70
C TYR A 7 16.11 -44.94 -29.02
N LYS A 8 16.82 -44.88 -30.17
CA LYS A 8 16.28 -45.25 -31.49
C LYS A 8 15.69 -46.68 -31.55
N HIS A 9 16.09 -47.56 -30.63
CA HIS A 9 15.52 -48.90 -30.47
C HIS A 9 14.06 -48.92 -29.96
N LEU A 10 13.56 -47.82 -29.40
CA LEU A 10 12.16 -47.64 -28.97
C LEU A 10 11.26 -47.11 -30.10
N LEU A 11 11.81 -46.78 -31.27
CA LEU A 11 11.04 -46.20 -32.38
C LEU A 11 10.13 -47.24 -33.03
N LYS A 12 8.80 -47.05 -32.95
CA LYS A 12 7.78 -47.93 -33.54
C LYS A 12 6.92 -47.19 -34.56
N SER A 13 6.41 -47.91 -35.56
CA SER A 13 5.42 -47.40 -36.51
C SER A 13 4.00 -47.47 -35.95
N ILE A 14 3.14 -46.52 -36.33
CA ILE A 14 1.71 -46.48 -36.04
C ILE A 14 0.93 -46.01 -37.28
N LYS A 15 -0.17 -46.70 -37.62
CA LYS A 15 -0.97 -46.40 -38.82
C LYS A 15 -2.19 -45.54 -38.49
N VAL A 16 -2.27 -44.38 -39.14
CA VAL A 16 -3.28 -43.34 -38.92
C VAL A 16 -3.89 -42.96 -40.26
N GLY A 17 -5.20 -43.18 -40.43
CA GLY A 17 -5.84 -43.06 -41.73
C GLY A 17 -5.14 -43.95 -42.78
N GLN A 18 -4.68 -43.32 -43.86
CA GLN A 18 -3.84 -43.97 -44.88
C GLN A 18 -2.33 -43.77 -44.65
N LYS A 19 -1.93 -42.90 -43.72
CA LYS A 19 -0.54 -42.51 -43.45
C LYS A 19 0.11 -43.47 -42.43
N GLU A 20 1.40 -43.76 -42.62
CA GLU A 20 2.23 -44.40 -41.61
C GLU A 20 3.10 -43.34 -40.93
N CYS A 21 3.05 -43.30 -39.60
CA CYS A 21 3.84 -42.40 -38.77
C CYS A 21 4.71 -43.22 -37.80
N GLN A 22 5.73 -42.61 -37.23
CA GLN A 22 6.63 -43.22 -36.24
C GLN A 22 6.52 -42.49 -34.90
N TYR A 23 6.87 -43.17 -33.80
CA TYR A 23 6.91 -42.58 -32.47
C TYR A 23 7.89 -43.34 -31.56
N TYR A 24 8.38 -42.69 -30.50
CA TYR A 24 9.14 -43.37 -29.46
C TYR A 24 8.18 -44.06 -28.49
N ASP A 25 8.20 -45.40 -28.47
CA ASP A 25 7.44 -46.19 -27.50
C ASP A 25 8.13 -46.21 -26.14
N ILE A 26 7.97 -45.08 -25.46
CA ILE A 26 8.45 -44.78 -24.12
C ILE A 26 7.75 -45.66 -23.06
N GLY A 27 6.66 -46.35 -23.42
CA GLY A 27 5.99 -47.31 -22.55
C GLY A 27 6.85 -48.52 -22.17
N ASN A 28 7.86 -48.89 -22.98
CA ASN A 28 8.73 -50.04 -22.69
C ASN A 28 9.67 -49.85 -21.48
N PHE A 29 9.74 -48.66 -20.87
CA PHE A 29 10.42 -48.45 -19.59
C PHE A 29 9.69 -49.06 -18.38
N GLY A 30 8.48 -49.61 -18.58
CA GLY A 30 7.78 -50.44 -17.60
C GLY A 30 7.34 -49.70 -16.34
N THR A 31 7.40 -50.38 -15.19
CA THR A 31 6.78 -49.90 -13.93
C THR A 31 7.38 -48.61 -13.37
N LYS A 32 8.61 -48.23 -13.74
CA LYS A 32 9.14 -46.90 -13.42
C LYS A 32 8.35 -45.81 -14.13
N TYR A 33 8.16 -45.94 -15.45
CA TYR A 33 7.37 -45.00 -16.25
C TYR A 33 5.91 -44.91 -15.79
N ASP A 34 5.28 -46.05 -15.49
CA ASP A 34 3.86 -46.11 -15.12
C ASP A 34 3.52 -45.37 -13.82
N ARG A 35 4.50 -45.14 -12.95
CA ARG A 35 4.33 -44.44 -11.66
C ARG A 35 4.60 -42.92 -11.77
N LEU A 36 5.21 -42.44 -12.85
CA LEU A 36 5.51 -41.01 -13.06
C LEU A 36 4.24 -40.16 -13.27
N PRO A 37 4.18 -38.92 -12.75
CA PRO A 37 3.17 -37.93 -13.13
C PRO A 37 3.14 -37.66 -14.64
N PHE A 38 1.98 -37.37 -15.21
CA PHE A 38 1.82 -37.21 -16.66
C PHE A 38 2.63 -36.02 -17.20
N SER A 39 2.76 -34.95 -16.41
CA SER A 39 3.68 -33.83 -16.67
C SER A 39 5.14 -34.28 -16.84
N ILE A 40 5.64 -35.17 -15.97
CA ILE A 40 7.00 -35.74 -16.06
C ILE A 40 7.14 -36.70 -17.26
N ARG A 41 6.08 -37.43 -17.65
CA ARG A 41 6.08 -38.27 -18.86
C ARG A 41 6.33 -37.45 -20.14
N VAL A 42 5.88 -36.20 -20.21
CA VAL A 42 6.14 -35.28 -21.34
C VAL A 42 7.58 -34.77 -21.34
N LEU A 43 8.16 -34.47 -20.17
CA LEU A 43 9.59 -34.17 -20.04
C LEU A 43 10.44 -35.36 -20.52
N LEU A 44 10.07 -36.58 -20.14
CA LEU A 44 10.77 -37.81 -20.53
C LEU A 44 10.70 -38.08 -22.04
N GLU A 45 9.54 -37.88 -22.70
CA GLU A 45 9.46 -37.99 -24.17
C GLU A 45 10.41 -37.00 -24.84
N SER A 46 10.38 -35.73 -24.42
CA SER A 46 11.28 -34.70 -24.93
C SER A 46 12.74 -35.11 -24.78
N ALA A 47 13.14 -35.59 -23.60
CA ALA A 47 14.52 -36.01 -23.35
C ALA A 47 14.90 -37.23 -24.23
N VAL A 48 14.04 -38.25 -24.31
CA VAL A 48 14.25 -39.46 -25.13
C VAL A 48 14.38 -39.12 -26.61
N ARG A 49 13.50 -38.28 -27.15
CA ARG A 49 13.49 -37.88 -28.56
C ARG A 49 14.67 -37.00 -28.95
N ASN A 50 15.06 -36.07 -28.06
CA ASN A 50 16.14 -35.11 -28.30
C ASN A 50 17.52 -35.56 -27.79
N CYS A 51 17.66 -36.78 -27.25
CA CYS A 51 18.92 -37.32 -26.73
C CYS A 51 20.03 -37.40 -27.81
N ASP A 52 20.80 -36.32 -27.94
CA ASP A 52 21.89 -36.14 -28.92
C ASP A 52 23.27 -36.44 -28.33
N GLY A 53 23.36 -36.63 -27.00
CA GLY A 53 24.61 -36.86 -26.28
C GLY A 53 25.44 -35.58 -26.04
N PHE A 54 24.87 -34.39 -26.25
CA PHE A 54 25.54 -33.11 -26.03
C PHE A 54 24.65 -32.07 -25.33
N GLN A 55 23.48 -31.71 -25.90
CA GLN A 55 22.49 -30.88 -25.21
C GLN A 55 21.59 -31.70 -24.28
N VAL A 56 21.30 -32.96 -24.65
CA VAL A 56 20.52 -33.89 -23.83
C VAL A 56 21.28 -35.21 -23.77
N THR A 57 21.73 -35.57 -22.57
CA THR A 57 22.53 -36.79 -22.37
C THR A 57 21.65 -37.98 -21.99
N LYS A 58 22.21 -39.19 -22.12
CA LYS A 58 21.61 -40.41 -21.58
C LYS A 58 21.34 -40.31 -20.07
N GLY A 59 22.21 -39.61 -19.33
CA GLY A 59 22.05 -39.37 -17.90
C GLY A 59 20.82 -38.51 -17.59
N ASP A 60 20.43 -37.58 -18.45
CA ASP A 60 19.26 -36.73 -18.23
C ASP A 60 17.95 -37.50 -18.40
N VAL A 61 17.89 -38.42 -19.37
CA VAL A 61 16.79 -39.37 -19.49
C VAL A 61 16.70 -40.28 -18.26
N GLU A 62 17.84 -40.73 -17.73
CA GLU A 62 17.88 -41.57 -16.53
C GLU A 62 17.49 -40.81 -15.25
N LYS A 63 17.93 -39.55 -15.07
CA LYS A 63 17.47 -38.67 -13.98
C LYS A 63 15.95 -38.48 -13.98
N ILE A 64 15.33 -38.28 -15.15
CA ILE A 64 13.89 -38.06 -15.29
C ILE A 64 13.11 -39.37 -15.07
N LEU A 65 13.65 -40.52 -15.50
CA LEU A 65 13.04 -41.83 -15.23
C LEU A 65 13.07 -42.19 -13.73
N ASP A 66 14.12 -41.75 -13.02
CA ASP A 66 14.33 -41.94 -11.59
C ASP A 66 13.86 -40.73 -10.75
N TRP A 67 12.84 -40.00 -11.27
CA TRP A 67 12.23 -38.83 -10.63
C TRP A 67 11.80 -39.07 -9.18
N GLU A 68 11.28 -40.26 -8.86
CA GLU A 68 10.75 -40.57 -7.52
C GLU A 68 11.81 -40.46 -6.41
N ASP A 69 13.06 -40.83 -6.73
CA ASP A 69 14.21 -40.69 -5.83
C ASP A 69 14.83 -39.28 -5.96
N ASN A 70 15.02 -38.80 -7.20
CA ASN A 70 15.74 -37.55 -7.48
C ASN A 70 15.01 -36.29 -6.97
N GLN A 71 13.67 -36.31 -6.85
CA GLN A 71 12.90 -35.23 -6.23
C GLN A 71 13.25 -35.01 -4.75
N ALA A 72 13.82 -36.00 -4.05
CA ALA A 72 14.12 -35.92 -2.62
C ALA A 72 15.50 -35.29 -2.33
N VAL A 73 16.34 -35.10 -3.35
CA VAL A 73 17.68 -34.50 -3.21
C VAL A 73 17.56 -33.04 -2.75
N GLN A 74 18.29 -32.69 -1.68
CA GLN A 74 18.14 -31.42 -0.98
C GLN A 74 18.51 -30.20 -1.85
N ASP A 75 19.53 -30.33 -2.68
CA ASP A 75 20.00 -29.28 -3.61
C ASP A 75 19.35 -29.38 -5.01
N GLY A 76 18.42 -30.33 -5.20
CA GLY A 76 17.79 -30.64 -6.49
C GLY A 76 18.68 -31.45 -7.44
N VAL A 77 18.13 -31.76 -8.62
CA VAL A 77 18.82 -32.47 -9.71
C VAL A 77 18.52 -31.77 -11.02
N GLU A 78 19.54 -31.29 -11.73
CA GLU A 78 19.40 -30.55 -12.99
C GLU A 78 19.17 -31.48 -14.19
N VAL A 79 18.23 -31.10 -15.07
CA VAL A 79 17.84 -31.83 -16.30
C VAL A 79 17.60 -30.85 -17.46
N ALA A 80 17.92 -31.28 -18.68
CA ALA A 80 17.71 -30.48 -19.89
C ALA A 80 16.34 -30.78 -20.54
N PHE A 81 15.58 -29.73 -20.88
CA PHE A 81 14.28 -29.81 -21.55
C PHE A 81 14.27 -29.05 -22.88
N LYS A 82 13.60 -29.59 -23.90
CA LYS A 82 13.55 -29.02 -25.25
C LYS A 82 12.11 -29.02 -25.78
N PRO A 83 11.35 -27.93 -25.56
CA PRO A 83 9.93 -27.86 -25.91
C PRO A 83 9.71 -28.01 -27.42
N ALA A 84 8.48 -28.37 -27.81
CA ALA A 84 8.12 -28.57 -29.20
C ALA A 84 8.04 -27.28 -30.03
N ARG A 85 7.73 -26.14 -29.38
CA ARG A 85 7.54 -24.82 -30.02
C ARG A 85 7.71 -23.67 -29.03
N VAL A 86 7.72 -22.45 -29.56
CA VAL A 86 7.73 -21.18 -28.81
C VAL A 86 6.48 -20.36 -29.17
N ILE A 87 5.92 -19.63 -28.20
CA ILE A 87 4.85 -18.64 -28.43
C ILE A 87 5.26 -17.24 -27.94
N LEU A 88 4.95 -16.20 -28.70
CA LEU A 88 5.35 -14.82 -28.42
C LEU A 88 4.13 -13.89 -28.43
N GLN A 89 4.12 -12.88 -27.56
CA GLN A 89 3.24 -11.70 -27.67
C GLN A 89 4.04 -10.49 -28.21
N ASP A 90 3.38 -9.44 -28.70
CA ASP A 90 4.07 -8.45 -29.55
C ASP A 90 5.03 -7.49 -28.83
N PHE A 91 4.88 -7.21 -27.53
CA PHE A 91 5.86 -6.40 -26.80
C PHE A 91 7.19 -7.13 -26.54
N THR A 92 7.15 -8.44 -26.24
CA THR A 92 8.35 -9.25 -25.98
C THR A 92 8.88 -9.96 -27.23
N GLY A 93 8.02 -10.24 -28.20
CA GLY A 93 8.37 -10.88 -29.47
C GLY A 93 8.96 -9.92 -30.51
N VAL A 94 8.63 -8.62 -30.49
CA VAL A 94 9.29 -7.63 -31.38
C VAL A 94 10.81 -7.59 -31.15
N PRO A 95 11.33 -7.49 -29.91
CA PRO A 95 12.76 -7.66 -29.62
C PRO A 95 13.37 -8.91 -30.25
N ALA A 96 12.79 -10.09 -30.04
CA ALA A 96 13.29 -11.35 -30.63
C ALA A 96 13.38 -11.30 -32.16
N VAL A 97 12.40 -10.68 -32.85
CA VAL A 97 12.45 -10.50 -34.32
C VAL A 97 13.52 -9.48 -34.74
N VAL A 98 13.77 -8.43 -33.94
CA VAL A 98 14.86 -7.47 -34.14
C VAL A 98 16.22 -8.15 -33.97
N ASP A 99 16.41 -8.96 -32.93
CA ASP A 99 17.69 -9.62 -32.67
C ASP A 99 17.98 -10.76 -33.67
N PHE A 100 16.96 -11.51 -34.13
CA PHE A 100 17.12 -12.40 -35.28
C PHE A 100 17.48 -11.64 -36.58
N ALA A 101 16.97 -10.43 -36.80
CA ALA A 101 17.38 -9.58 -37.93
C ALA A 101 18.82 -9.06 -37.78
N ALA A 102 19.19 -8.59 -36.59
CA ALA A 102 20.53 -8.12 -36.28
C ALA A 102 21.58 -9.24 -36.38
N MET A 103 21.24 -10.45 -35.94
CA MET A 103 22.05 -11.65 -36.11
C MET A 103 22.25 -12.01 -37.59
N ARG A 104 21.23 -11.85 -38.45
CA ARG A 104 21.39 -12.02 -39.92
C ARG A 104 22.42 -11.04 -40.48
N ASP A 105 22.33 -9.76 -40.15
CA ASP A 105 23.30 -8.76 -40.62
C ASP A 105 24.69 -8.92 -39.96
N ALA A 106 24.80 -9.48 -38.76
CA ALA A 106 26.08 -9.88 -38.17
C ALA A 106 26.72 -11.05 -38.94
N VAL A 107 25.98 -12.15 -39.18
CA VAL A 107 26.46 -13.31 -39.94
C VAL A 107 26.86 -12.92 -41.38
N LYS A 108 26.07 -12.07 -42.03
CA LYS A 108 26.36 -11.52 -43.36
C LYS A 108 27.63 -10.67 -43.39
N ARG A 109 27.87 -9.82 -42.38
CA ARG A 109 29.13 -9.06 -42.23
C ARG A 109 30.34 -9.96 -41.99
N LEU A 110 30.15 -11.14 -41.37
CA LEU A 110 31.16 -12.16 -41.17
C LEU A 110 31.33 -13.13 -42.37
N GLY A 111 30.65 -12.87 -43.50
CA GLY A 111 30.74 -13.69 -44.72
C GLY A 111 29.98 -15.03 -44.67
N GLY A 112 29.18 -15.26 -43.63
CA GLY A 112 28.28 -16.41 -43.54
C GLY A 112 26.96 -16.21 -44.29
N ASN A 113 26.21 -17.29 -44.51
CA ASN A 113 24.85 -17.19 -45.05
C ASN A 113 23.88 -16.71 -43.94
N PRO A 114 23.26 -15.52 -44.05
CA PRO A 114 22.27 -15.05 -43.08
C PRO A 114 21.04 -15.94 -42.97
N ASP A 115 20.63 -16.64 -44.04
CA ASP A 115 19.39 -17.43 -44.06
C ASP A 115 19.43 -18.63 -43.08
N LYS A 116 20.62 -18.97 -42.57
CA LYS A 116 20.80 -19.96 -41.49
C LYS A 116 20.34 -19.46 -40.11
N ILE A 117 20.18 -18.15 -39.92
CA ILE A 117 19.58 -17.58 -38.70
C ILE A 117 18.07 -17.58 -38.90
N ASN A 118 17.42 -18.59 -38.36
CA ASN A 118 16.02 -18.91 -38.58
C ASN A 118 15.49 -19.75 -37.41
N PRO A 119 14.23 -19.61 -36.96
CA PRO A 119 13.71 -20.45 -35.89
C PRO A 119 13.72 -21.94 -36.25
N ILE A 120 14.33 -22.75 -35.39
CA ILE A 120 14.51 -24.20 -35.56
C ILE A 120 13.25 -24.96 -35.12
N CYS A 121 12.53 -24.44 -34.12
CA CYS A 121 11.20 -24.90 -33.73
C CYS A 121 10.11 -23.91 -34.23
N PRO A 122 8.85 -24.35 -34.39
CA PRO A 122 7.73 -23.47 -34.68
C PRO A 122 7.65 -22.32 -33.67
N SER A 123 7.51 -21.10 -34.18
CA SER A 123 7.49 -19.86 -33.40
C SER A 123 6.24 -19.09 -33.76
N ASP A 124 5.21 -19.20 -32.93
CA ASP A 124 3.90 -18.58 -33.18
C ASP A 124 3.86 -17.23 -32.42
N LEU A 125 3.88 -16.07 -33.11
CA LEU A 125 3.71 -14.74 -32.50
C LEU A 125 2.28 -14.24 -32.70
N VAL A 126 1.67 -13.69 -31.65
CA VAL A 126 0.35 -13.04 -31.71
C VAL A 126 0.50 -11.55 -31.37
N ILE A 127 -0.23 -10.72 -32.12
CA ILE A 127 -0.30 -9.28 -31.91
C ILE A 127 -1.64 -8.96 -31.26
N ASP A 128 -1.63 -8.70 -29.95
CA ASP A 128 -2.83 -8.52 -29.14
C ASP A 128 -2.66 -7.51 -28.00
N HIS A 129 -1.43 -7.29 -27.51
CA HIS A 129 -1.16 -6.43 -26.36
C HIS A 129 -1.07 -4.93 -26.71
N SER A 130 -0.96 -4.58 -28.00
CA SER A 130 -0.83 -3.20 -28.46
C SER A 130 -2.15 -2.45 -28.69
N ILE A 131 -3.29 -3.15 -28.85
CA ILE A 131 -4.60 -2.51 -29.13
C ILE A 131 -5.08 -1.72 -27.91
N GLN A 132 -5.34 -0.42 -28.11
CA GLN A 132 -5.84 0.49 -27.07
C GLN A 132 -7.33 0.85 -27.26
N VAL A 133 -7.97 1.27 -26.18
CA VAL A 133 -9.41 1.57 -26.14
C VAL A 133 -9.63 3.09 -26.24
N ASP A 134 -9.45 3.64 -27.44
CA ASP A 134 -9.61 5.07 -27.73
C ASP A 134 -11.07 5.48 -27.92
N PHE A 135 -11.86 4.61 -28.54
CA PHE A 135 -13.29 4.76 -28.74
C PHE A 135 -14.05 3.76 -27.88
N ILE A 136 -15.08 4.26 -27.19
CA ILE A 136 -15.97 3.51 -26.31
C ILE A 136 -17.44 3.78 -26.64
N ARG A 137 -18.32 2.85 -26.25
CA ARG A 137 -19.79 2.99 -26.30
C ARG A 137 -20.37 3.37 -27.67
N SER A 138 -19.70 3.00 -28.76
CA SER A 138 -20.19 3.13 -30.15
C SER A 138 -20.15 1.76 -30.86
N SER A 139 -21.09 1.52 -31.79
CA SER A 139 -21.12 0.30 -32.59
C SER A 139 -19.97 0.18 -33.60
N ASP A 140 -19.29 1.30 -33.91
CA ASP A 140 -18.09 1.34 -34.75
C ASP A 140 -16.78 1.41 -33.95
N ALA A 141 -16.83 1.29 -32.61
CA ALA A 141 -15.67 1.43 -31.74
C ALA A 141 -14.56 0.40 -32.03
N ILE A 142 -14.89 -0.88 -32.27
CA ILE A 142 -13.91 -1.93 -32.60
C ILE A 142 -13.11 -1.50 -33.84
N LYS A 143 -13.81 -1.24 -34.95
CA LYS A 143 -13.22 -0.82 -36.20
C LYS A 143 -12.35 0.44 -36.04
N LYS A 144 -12.83 1.45 -35.30
CA LYS A 144 -12.07 2.70 -35.11
C LYS A 144 -10.83 2.54 -34.22
N ASN A 145 -10.89 1.67 -33.21
CA ASN A 145 -9.72 1.34 -32.38
C ASN A 145 -8.67 0.59 -33.23
N GLU A 146 -9.10 -0.36 -34.06
CA GLU A 146 -8.22 -1.03 -35.03
C GLU A 146 -7.64 -0.05 -36.06
N GLU A 147 -8.43 0.86 -36.63
CA GLU A 147 -7.96 1.88 -37.58
C GLU A 147 -6.92 2.83 -36.95
N ILE A 148 -7.14 3.29 -35.71
CA ILE A 148 -6.13 4.08 -34.96
C ILE A 148 -4.89 3.26 -34.65
N GLU A 149 -5.03 1.99 -34.26
CA GLU A 149 -3.88 1.16 -33.91
C GLU A 149 -3.01 0.83 -35.13
N PHE A 150 -3.62 0.58 -36.29
CA PHE A 150 -2.92 0.47 -37.58
C PHE A 150 -2.26 1.79 -38.03
N GLU A 151 -2.73 2.96 -37.58
CA GLU A 151 -2.05 4.24 -37.82
C GLU A 151 -0.87 4.44 -36.85
N ARG A 152 -1.07 4.22 -35.55
CA ARG A 152 -0.05 4.40 -34.49
C ARG A 152 1.12 3.44 -34.61
N ASN A 153 0.85 2.14 -34.65
CA ASN A 153 1.88 1.09 -34.66
C ASN A 153 2.23 0.62 -36.09
N LYS A 154 1.94 1.45 -37.10
CA LYS A 154 2.21 1.20 -38.52
C LYS A 154 3.62 0.70 -38.81
N GLU A 155 4.63 1.29 -38.18
CA GLU A 155 6.04 0.88 -38.33
C GLU A 155 6.31 -0.51 -37.73
N ARG A 156 5.85 -0.77 -36.50
CA ARG A 156 5.89 -2.09 -35.84
C ARG A 156 5.23 -3.16 -36.71
N PHE A 157 4.05 -2.87 -37.26
CA PHE A 157 3.31 -3.80 -38.10
C PHE A 157 3.94 -4.00 -39.48
N MET A 158 4.59 -2.99 -40.06
CA MET A 158 5.41 -3.17 -41.26
C MET A 158 6.63 -4.06 -41.00
N PHE A 159 7.31 -3.88 -39.85
CA PHE A 159 8.44 -4.71 -39.45
C PHE A 159 8.03 -6.17 -39.17
N LEU A 160 6.99 -6.41 -38.38
CA LEU A 160 6.48 -7.77 -38.12
C LEU A 160 5.96 -8.43 -39.42
N LYS A 161 5.31 -7.69 -40.31
CA LYS A 161 4.85 -8.20 -41.63
C LYS A 161 5.99 -8.46 -42.62
N TRP A 162 7.19 -7.93 -42.36
CA TRP A 162 8.43 -8.37 -42.99
C TRP A 162 8.96 -9.65 -42.32
N GLY A 163 9.03 -9.70 -40.98
CA GLY A 163 9.48 -10.87 -40.22
C GLY A 163 8.71 -12.15 -40.58
N ALA A 164 7.37 -12.06 -40.63
CA ALA A 164 6.45 -13.12 -41.05
C ALA A 164 6.62 -13.62 -42.51
N LYS A 165 7.52 -13.00 -43.29
CA LYS A 165 7.90 -13.40 -44.65
C LYS A 165 9.40 -13.72 -44.79
N ALA A 166 10.21 -13.24 -43.85
CA ALA A 166 11.67 -13.37 -43.86
C ALA A 166 12.14 -14.60 -43.07
N PHE A 167 11.39 -15.03 -42.06
CA PHE A 167 11.67 -16.22 -41.26
C PHE A 167 10.75 -17.38 -41.66
N GLU A 168 11.32 -18.57 -41.78
CA GLU A 168 10.54 -19.82 -41.86
C GLU A 168 10.25 -20.31 -40.44
N ASN A 169 9.30 -21.25 -40.28
CA ASN A 169 8.76 -21.68 -38.98
C ASN A 169 8.13 -20.57 -38.10
N MET A 170 8.17 -19.31 -38.52
CA MET A 170 7.54 -18.20 -37.83
C MET A 170 6.14 -17.91 -38.41
N LEU A 171 5.12 -18.02 -37.56
CA LEU A 171 3.76 -17.55 -37.86
C LEU A 171 3.54 -16.25 -37.09
N ILE A 172 2.97 -15.23 -37.74
CA ILE A 172 2.54 -14.00 -37.05
C ILE A 172 1.04 -13.79 -37.28
N VAL A 173 0.29 -13.83 -36.19
CA VAL A 173 -1.15 -13.60 -36.16
C VAL A 173 -1.40 -12.08 -36.04
N PRO A 174 -2.18 -11.46 -36.95
CA PRO A 174 -2.40 -10.02 -36.99
C PRO A 174 -3.33 -9.54 -35.86
N PRO A 175 -3.29 -8.23 -35.51
CA PRO A 175 -4.22 -7.64 -34.55
C PRO A 175 -5.68 -7.80 -34.99
N GLY A 176 -6.59 -7.86 -34.02
CA GLY A 176 -8.01 -8.16 -34.22
C GLY A 176 -8.36 -9.66 -34.23
N SER A 177 -7.36 -10.56 -34.24
CA SER A 177 -7.58 -12.02 -34.29
C SER A 177 -7.96 -12.69 -32.96
N GLY A 178 -7.84 -11.97 -31.84
CA GLY A 178 -7.98 -12.52 -30.48
C GLY A 178 -6.65 -12.56 -29.70
N ILE A 179 -6.72 -12.79 -28.39
CA ILE A 179 -5.56 -12.75 -27.48
C ILE A 179 -4.68 -14.00 -27.59
N VAL A 180 -3.39 -13.86 -27.31
CA VAL A 180 -2.34 -14.88 -27.47
C VAL A 180 -2.71 -16.22 -26.82
N HIS A 181 -3.24 -16.19 -25.60
CA HIS A 181 -3.63 -17.39 -24.85
C HIS A 181 -4.86 -18.10 -25.43
N GLN A 182 -5.86 -17.35 -25.87
CA GLN A 182 -7.05 -17.91 -26.51
C GLN A 182 -6.72 -18.45 -27.91
N VAL A 183 -5.96 -17.71 -28.72
CA VAL A 183 -5.47 -18.16 -30.04
C VAL A 183 -4.53 -19.37 -29.90
N ASN A 184 -3.76 -19.47 -28.81
CA ASN A 184 -3.00 -20.67 -28.49
C ASN A 184 -3.94 -21.87 -28.29
N LEU A 185 -4.89 -21.78 -27.37
CA LEU A 185 -5.81 -22.87 -27.04
C LEU A 185 -6.73 -23.25 -28.22
N GLU A 186 -7.29 -22.25 -28.92
CA GLU A 186 -8.28 -22.41 -29.99
C GLU A 186 -7.68 -22.62 -31.38
N TYR A 187 -6.38 -22.40 -31.62
CA TYR A 187 -5.81 -22.53 -32.98
C TYR A 187 -4.39 -23.12 -33.02
N LEU A 188 -3.44 -22.59 -32.23
CA LEU A 188 -2.02 -22.98 -32.34
C LEU A 188 -1.67 -24.30 -31.62
N ALA A 189 -2.45 -24.67 -30.60
CA ALA A 189 -2.28 -25.91 -29.86
C ALA A 189 -2.62 -27.12 -30.73
N ARG A 190 -1.63 -28.01 -30.86
CA ARG A 190 -1.66 -29.19 -31.72
C ARG A 190 -1.88 -30.48 -30.92
N VAL A 191 -1.56 -30.47 -29.62
CA VAL A 191 -1.57 -31.61 -28.66
C VAL A 191 -0.61 -32.76 -29.02
N VAL A 192 -0.54 -33.15 -30.29
CA VAL A 192 0.44 -34.08 -30.85
C VAL A 192 0.94 -33.52 -32.17
N PHE A 193 2.25 -33.29 -32.28
CA PHE A 193 2.90 -32.89 -33.53
C PHE A 193 2.99 -34.06 -34.51
N ASP A 194 3.08 -33.74 -35.80
CA ASP A 194 3.45 -34.65 -36.89
C ASP A 194 4.50 -33.92 -37.73
N PHE A 195 5.77 -34.14 -37.40
CA PHE A 195 6.90 -33.51 -38.07
C PHE A 195 7.74 -34.60 -38.73
N ASN A 196 7.87 -34.57 -40.06
CA ASN A 196 8.52 -35.62 -40.85
C ASN A 196 8.02 -37.04 -40.51
N ASN A 197 6.72 -37.18 -40.28
CA ASN A 197 6.02 -38.41 -39.86
C ASN A 197 6.34 -38.90 -38.43
N LEU A 198 7.14 -38.17 -37.64
CA LEU A 198 7.34 -38.47 -36.21
C LEU A 198 6.23 -37.82 -35.37
N LEU A 199 5.61 -38.61 -34.49
CA LEU A 199 4.61 -38.15 -33.52
C LEU A 199 5.21 -37.99 -32.13
N TYR A 200 4.94 -36.87 -31.49
CA TYR A 200 5.37 -36.49 -30.14
C TYR A 200 4.40 -35.45 -29.54
N PRO A 201 4.30 -35.32 -28.20
CA PRO A 201 3.38 -34.37 -27.57
C PRO A 201 3.76 -32.92 -27.86
N ASP A 202 2.74 -32.06 -27.96
CA ASP A 202 2.91 -30.62 -27.97
C ASP A 202 3.38 -30.13 -26.59
N SER A 203 4.36 -29.24 -26.60
CA SER A 203 4.87 -28.54 -25.42
C SER A 203 5.42 -27.19 -25.84
N VAL A 204 5.23 -26.17 -25.02
CA VAL A 204 5.47 -24.77 -25.41
C VAL A 204 6.04 -23.95 -24.26
N VAL A 205 7.03 -23.13 -24.56
CA VAL A 205 7.40 -22.01 -23.69
C VAL A 205 7.03 -20.70 -24.38
N GLY A 206 6.73 -19.66 -23.63
CA GLY A 206 6.36 -18.39 -24.23
C GLY A 206 6.74 -17.17 -23.42
N THR A 207 6.83 -16.02 -24.08
CA THR A 207 7.27 -14.76 -23.46
C THR A 207 6.16 -14.02 -22.70
N ASP A 208 5.24 -14.81 -22.15
CA ASP A 208 4.12 -14.41 -21.30
C ASP A 208 3.93 -15.46 -20.20
N SER A 209 3.78 -15.02 -18.95
CA SER A 209 3.57 -15.86 -17.77
C SER A 209 2.36 -16.78 -17.90
N HIS A 210 1.32 -16.34 -18.60
CA HIS A 210 0.02 -17.03 -18.71
C HIS A 210 -0.04 -18.00 -19.90
N THR A 211 1.10 -18.24 -20.57
CA THR A 211 1.33 -19.38 -21.49
C THR A 211 0.86 -20.70 -20.87
N THR A 212 0.88 -20.80 -19.54
CA THR A 212 0.36 -21.93 -18.76
C THR A 212 -1.11 -22.28 -19.03
N MET A 213 -1.94 -21.39 -19.57
CA MET A 213 -3.36 -21.66 -19.91
C MET A 213 -3.54 -22.93 -20.76
N VAL A 214 -2.61 -23.22 -21.67
CA VAL A 214 -2.70 -24.36 -22.59
C VAL A 214 -2.53 -25.73 -21.89
N ASN A 215 -2.01 -25.75 -20.65
CA ASN A 215 -1.94 -26.97 -19.83
C ASN A 215 -3.34 -27.54 -19.52
N GLY A 216 -4.41 -26.74 -19.57
CA GLY A 216 -5.79 -27.19 -19.39
C GLY A 216 -6.30 -28.14 -20.48
N LEU A 217 -5.65 -28.14 -21.65
CA LEU A 217 -5.89 -29.07 -22.76
C LEU A 217 -4.98 -30.31 -22.70
N GLY A 218 -3.89 -30.25 -21.91
CA GLY A 218 -2.85 -31.27 -21.81
C GLY A 218 -1.61 -31.04 -22.68
N VAL A 219 -1.32 -29.78 -23.04
CA VAL A 219 -0.06 -29.34 -23.64
C VAL A 219 0.84 -28.79 -22.54
N LEU A 220 2.02 -29.37 -22.32
CA LEU A 220 2.91 -28.92 -21.23
C LEU A 220 3.55 -27.57 -21.58
N GLY A 221 3.32 -26.52 -20.79
CA GLY A 221 3.94 -25.22 -21.05
C GLY A 221 3.89 -24.19 -19.94
N TRP A 222 4.78 -23.20 -20.02
CA TRP A 222 4.93 -22.12 -19.03
C TRP A 222 5.60 -20.87 -19.63
N GLY A 223 5.56 -19.76 -18.88
CA GLY A 223 6.19 -18.50 -19.29
C GLY A 223 7.69 -18.44 -19.00
N VAL A 224 8.47 -17.86 -19.92
CA VAL A 224 9.94 -17.72 -19.87
C VAL A 224 10.35 -16.30 -20.33
N GLY A 225 11.60 -15.91 -20.09
CA GLY A 225 12.16 -14.65 -20.59
C GLY A 225 12.35 -14.64 -22.11
N GLY A 226 12.44 -13.45 -22.72
CA GLY A 226 12.68 -13.28 -24.15
C GLY A 226 13.91 -14.03 -24.66
N ILE A 227 15.03 -13.88 -23.96
CA ILE A 227 16.31 -14.55 -24.27
C ILE A 227 16.19 -16.08 -24.17
N GLU A 228 15.37 -16.61 -23.25
CA GLU A 228 15.16 -18.05 -23.11
C GLU A 228 14.31 -18.60 -24.26
N ALA A 229 13.26 -17.86 -24.65
CA ALA A 229 12.47 -18.16 -25.85
C ALA A 229 13.34 -18.10 -27.12
N GLU A 230 14.16 -17.07 -27.30
CA GLU A 230 15.12 -16.94 -28.40
C GLU A 230 16.15 -18.09 -28.42
N ALA A 231 16.69 -18.50 -27.27
CA ALA A 231 17.60 -19.63 -27.17
C ALA A 231 16.93 -20.93 -27.64
N VAL A 232 15.66 -21.15 -27.30
CA VAL A 232 14.84 -22.28 -27.79
C VAL A 232 14.52 -22.14 -29.28
N MET A 233 14.26 -20.93 -29.79
CA MET A 233 14.12 -20.66 -31.23
C MET A 233 15.42 -20.99 -31.99
N LEU A 234 16.59 -20.72 -31.40
CA LEU A 234 17.92 -21.14 -31.87
C LEU A 234 18.26 -22.60 -31.52
N GLY A 235 17.28 -23.39 -31.06
CA GLY A 235 17.42 -24.83 -30.84
C GLY A 235 18.32 -25.22 -29.68
N GLN A 236 18.49 -24.38 -28.65
CA GLN A 236 19.03 -24.79 -27.35
C GLN A 236 17.99 -25.58 -26.53
N ALA A 237 18.46 -26.21 -25.47
CA ALA A 237 17.61 -26.75 -24.41
C ALA A 237 17.58 -25.77 -23.23
N ILE A 238 16.47 -25.71 -22.51
CA ILE A 238 16.35 -25.04 -21.22
C ILE A 238 16.93 -25.99 -20.17
N SER A 239 17.81 -25.49 -19.30
CA SER A 239 18.24 -26.24 -18.11
C SER A 239 17.29 -25.93 -16.96
N MET A 240 16.82 -26.95 -16.25
CA MET A 240 15.91 -26.80 -15.12
C MET A 240 16.18 -27.82 -14.01
N LEU A 241 15.87 -27.47 -12.76
CA LEU A 241 15.81 -28.47 -11.70
C LEU A 241 14.59 -29.36 -11.90
N ILE A 242 14.74 -30.66 -11.60
CA ILE A 242 13.67 -31.63 -11.72
C ILE A 242 12.53 -31.27 -10.74
N PRO A 243 11.30 -31.03 -11.21
CA PRO A 243 10.28 -30.41 -10.38
C PRO A 243 9.62 -31.44 -9.46
N LYS A 244 9.41 -31.06 -8.20
CA LYS A 244 8.44 -31.74 -7.32
C LYS A 244 7.04 -31.52 -7.90
N VAL A 245 6.22 -32.57 -7.93
CA VAL A 245 4.86 -32.53 -8.49
C VAL A 245 3.86 -32.73 -7.36
N VAL A 246 3.10 -31.69 -7.04
CA VAL A 246 1.97 -31.77 -6.10
C VAL A 246 0.75 -32.29 -6.86
N GLY A 247 0.20 -33.42 -6.42
CA GLY A 247 -1.06 -33.92 -6.92
C GLY A 247 -2.20 -33.12 -6.29
N TYR A 248 -3.01 -32.44 -7.10
CA TYR A 248 -4.18 -31.71 -6.64
C TYR A 248 -5.46 -32.49 -6.97
N LYS A 249 -6.01 -33.18 -5.98
CA LYS A 249 -7.17 -34.07 -6.14
C LYS A 249 -8.46 -33.27 -6.05
N LEU A 250 -9.25 -33.28 -7.11
CA LEU A 250 -10.59 -32.73 -7.18
C LEU A 250 -11.60 -33.87 -7.01
N GLU A 251 -12.48 -33.75 -6.01
CA GLU A 251 -13.53 -34.72 -5.72
C GLU A 251 -14.90 -34.04 -5.66
N GLY A 252 -15.98 -34.82 -5.80
CA GLY A 252 -17.34 -34.26 -5.87
C GLY A 252 -17.65 -33.57 -7.19
N ALA A 253 -18.62 -32.65 -7.16
CA ALA A 253 -19.06 -31.86 -8.32
C ALA A 253 -19.27 -30.40 -7.92
N LEU A 254 -19.13 -29.48 -8.89
CA LEU A 254 -19.26 -28.05 -8.64
C LEU A 254 -20.72 -27.66 -8.31
N ASN A 255 -20.89 -26.74 -7.37
CA ASN A 255 -22.18 -26.17 -7.03
C ASN A 255 -22.74 -25.34 -8.21
N GLN A 256 -24.06 -25.39 -8.48
CA GLN A 256 -24.73 -24.65 -9.57
C GLN A 256 -24.57 -23.12 -9.50
N TYR A 257 -24.12 -22.57 -8.38
CA TYR A 257 -23.84 -21.14 -8.18
C TYR A 257 -22.34 -20.79 -8.25
N ALA A 258 -21.47 -21.77 -8.46
CA ALA A 258 -20.04 -21.60 -8.61
C ALA A 258 -19.63 -21.70 -10.08
N THR A 259 -18.61 -20.94 -10.45
CA THR A 259 -18.05 -20.84 -11.80
C THR A 259 -16.59 -21.31 -11.82
N SER A 260 -15.99 -21.40 -13.02
CA SER A 260 -14.55 -21.62 -13.18
C SER A 260 -13.71 -20.56 -12.46
N THR A 261 -14.16 -19.31 -12.43
CA THR A 261 -13.54 -18.21 -11.66
C THR A 261 -13.53 -18.53 -10.16
N ASP A 262 -14.64 -19.04 -9.62
CA ASP A 262 -14.74 -19.37 -8.19
C ASP A 262 -13.87 -20.57 -7.80
N LEU A 263 -13.84 -21.57 -8.68
CA LEU A 263 -12.98 -22.74 -8.54
C LEU A 263 -11.50 -22.33 -8.58
N VAL A 264 -11.07 -21.56 -9.58
CA VAL A 264 -9.66 -21.17 -9.67
C VAL A 264 -9.24 -20.24 -8.53
N LEU A 265 -10.07 -19.29 -8.10
CA LEU A 265 -9.75 -18.47 -6.92
C LEU A 265 -9.64 -19.34 -5.66
N THR A 266 -10.44 -20.40 -5.54
CA THR A 266 -10.38 -21.33 -4.39
C THR A 266 -9.09 -22.14 -4.41
N ILE A 267 -8.74 -22.72 -5.55
CA ILE A 267 -7.48 -23.42 -5.80
C ILE A 267 -6.30 -22.48 -5.53
N THR A 268 -6.37 -21.23 -6.03
CA THR A 268 -5.29 -20.24 -5.92
C THR A 268 -4.99 -19.86 -4.47
N LYS A 269 -6.03 -19.64 -3.65
CA LYS A 269 -5.90 -19.37 -2.22
C LYS A 269 -5.33 -20.57 -1.45
N ASN A 270 -5.74 -21.79 -1.81
CA ASN A 270 -5.29 -23.02 -1.14
C ASN A 270 -3.82 -23.36 -1.50
N LEU A 271 -3.45 -23.34 -2.77
CA LEU A 271 -2.08 -23.61 -3.23
C LEU A 271 -1.05 -22.58 -2.70
N ARG A 272 -1.45 -21.31 -2.50
CA ARG A 272 -0.60 -20.31 -1.82
C ARG A 272 -0.39 -20.59 -0.34
N GLN A 273 -1.28 -21.31 0.33
CA GLN A 273 -1.09 -21.76 1.72
C GLN A 273 -0.20 -23.00 1.81
N VAL A 274 -0.28 -23.90 0.83
CA VAL A 274 0.57 -25.11 0.70
C VAL A 274 2.02 -24.75 0.34
N GLY A 275 2.24 -23.66 -0.40
CA GLY A 275 3.58 -23.23 -0.82
C GLY A 275 4.11 -24.07 -1.98
N VAL A 276 3.58 -23.82 -3.18
CA VAL A 276 3.95 -24.53 -4.42
C VAL A 276 4.97 -23.80 -5.30
N VAL A 277 5.70 -22.83 -4.73
CA VAL A 277 6.77 -22.09 -5.44
C VAL A 277 7.87 -23.05 -5.90
N GLY A 278 8.18 -23.03 -7.20
CA GLY A 278 9.15 -23.95 -7.82
C GLY A 278 8.66 -25.41 -7.93
N LYS A 279 7.40 -25.70 -7.63
CA LYS A 279 6.76 -27.00 -7.85
C LYS A 279 5.92 -26.99 -9.13
N PHE A 280 5.70 -28.16 -9.70
CA PHE A 280 4.60 -28.43 -10.62
C PHE A 280 3.36 -28.84 -9.82
N VAL A 281 2.18 -28.57 -10.36
CA VAL A 281 0.88 -29.03 -9.83
C VAL A 281 0.19 -29.83 -10.93
N GLU A 282 -0.30 -31.04 -10.62
CA GLU A 282 -1.05 -31.87 -11.58
C GLU A 282 -2.43 -32.21 -11.00
N PHE A 283 -3.48 -31.84 -11.75
CA PHE A 283 -4.87 -31.96 -11.31
C PHE A 283 -5.45 -33.34 -11.65
N PHE A 284 -6.05 -34.00 -10.65
CA PHE A 284 -6.57 -35.36 -10.77
C PHE A 284 -7.81 -35.65 -9.91
N GLY A 285 -8.31 -36.88 -9.94
CA GLY A 285 -9.56 -37.29 -9.28
C GLY A 285 -10.80 -37.10 -10.14
N SER A 286 -11.90 -37.72 -9.72
CA SER A 286 -13.17 -37.80 -10.47
C SER A 286 -13.85 -36.44 -10.65
N GLY A 287 -13.54 -35.42 -9.84
CA GLY A 287 -14.02 -34.06 -10.06
C GLY A 287 -13.56 -33.46 -11.40
N VAL A 288 -12.42 -33.93 -11.95
CA VAL A 288 -11.89 -33.44 -13.24
C VAL A 288 -12.78 -33.83 -14.43
N THR A 289 -13.54 -34.94 -14.35
CA THR A 289 -14.46 -35.33 -15.44
C THR A 289 -15.67 -34.41 -15.56
N GLN A 290 -15.95 -33.58 -14.54
CA GLN A 290 -17.00 -32.56 -14.56
C GLN A 290 -16.54 -31.21 -15.14
N LEU A 291 -15.23 -30.98 -15.26
CA LEU A 291 -14.66 -29.70 -15.71
C LEU A 291 -14.42 -29.68 -17.22
N SER A 292 -14.97 -28.68 -17.91
CA SER A 292 -14.72 -28.44 -19.33
C SER A 292 -13.29 -27.95 -19.58
N ILE A 293 -12.82 -28.02 -20.82
CA ILE A 293 -11.49 -27.49 -21.20
C ILE A 293 -11.40 -25.98 -20.95
N ALA A 294 -12.50 -25.22 -21.01
CA ALA A 294 -12.50 -23.81 -20.63
C ALA A 294 -12.22 -23.64 -19.12
N ASP A 295 -12.87 -24.45 -18.27
CA ASP A 295 -12.66 -24.40 -16.81
C ASP A 295 -11.24 -24.82 -16.44
N ARG A 296 -10.73 -25.90 -17.05
CA ARG A 296 -9.35 -26.38 -16.86
C ARG A 296 -8.33 -25.34 -17.34
N ALA A 297 -8.55 -24.73 -18.50
CA ALA A 297 -7.70 -23.65 -19.00
C ALA A 297 -7.72 -22.43 -18.07
N THR A 298 -8.87 -22.05 -17.51
CA THR A 298 -8.97 -21.00 -16.47
C THR A 298 -8.14 -21.35 -15.23
N ILE A 299 -8.16 -22.62 -14.78
CA ILE A 299 -7.35 -23.10 -13.63
C ILE A 299 -5.85 -23.06 -13.94
N SER A 300 -5.45 -23.52 -15.13
CA SER A 300 -4.05 -23.54 -15.58
C SER A 300 -3.51 -22.15 -15.90
N ASN A 301 -4.36 -21.21 -16.35
CA ASN A 301 -3.98 -19.82 -16.61
C ASN A 301 -3.47 -19.14 -15.35
N MET A 302 -4.15 -19.32 -14.21
CA MET A 302 -3.81 -18.68 -12.92
C MET A 302 -2.60 -19.31 -12.20
N CYS A 303 -1.78 -20.10 -12.90
CA CYS A 303 -0.62 -20.78 -12.33
C CYS A 303 0.44 -19.82 -11.74
N PRO A 304 0.79 -18.69 -12.40
CA PRO A 304 1.65 -17.66 -11.79
C PRO A 304 1.06 -17.08 -10.50
N GLU A 305 -0.26 -16.92 -10.43
CA GLU A 305 -0.98 -16.34 -9.30
C GLU A 305 -0.95 -17.23 -8.06
N TYR A 306 -0.95 -18.58 -8.20
CA TYR A 306 -0.62 -19.49 -7.10
C TYR A 306 0.87 -19.81 -6.95
N GLY A 307 1.69 -19.47 -7.95
CA GLY A 307 3.15 -19.50 -7.89
C GLY A 307 3.78 -20.84 -8.24
N ALA A 308 3.02 -21.80 -8.76
CA ALA A 308 3.60 -22.99 -9.37
C ALA A 308 4.18 -22.65 -10.75
N THR A 309 5.13 -23.47 -11.23
CA THR A 309 5.70 -23.30 -12.59
C THR A 309 4.74 -23.82 -13.66
N VAL A 310 3.97 -24.87 -13.34
CA VAL A 310 3.00 -25.53 -14.24
C VAL A 310 1.80 -26.00 -13.43
N GLY A 311 0.59 -25.83 -13.98
CA GLY A 311 -0.67 -26.40 -13.49
C GLY A 311 -1.30 -27.31 -14.55
N PHE A 312 -1.05 -28.61 -14.49
CA PHE A 312 -1.26 -29.57 -15.59
C PHE A 312 -2.54 -30.41 -15.45
N PHE A 313 -3.26 -30.57 -16.56
CA PHE A 313 -4.30 -31.58 -16.74
C PHE A 313 -3.84 -32.56 -17.83
N ALA A 314 -3.95 -33.87 -17.61
CA ALA A 314 -3.61 -34.85 -18.63
C ALA A 314 -4.70 -34.90 -19.71
N VAL A 315 -4.31 -35.23 -20.96
CA VAL A 315 -5.24 -35.33 -22.08
C VAL A 315 -6.24 -36.47 -21.84
N ASP A 316 -7.54 -36.17 -21.93
CA ASP A 316 -8.64 -37.11 -21.72
C ASP A 316 -9.69 -37.03 -22.86
N GLY A 317 -10.84 -37.67 -22.65
CA GLY A 317 -11.97 -37.59 -23.58
C GLY A 317 -12.54 -36.18 -23.79
N GLN A 318 -12.47 -35.30 -22.79
CA GLN A 318 -12.90 -33.91 -22.94
C GLN A 318 -11.94 -33.10 -23.83
N SER A 319 -10.62 -33.31 -23.73
CA SER A 319 -9.66 -32.67 -24.63
C SER A 319 -9.93 -33.03 -26.10
N LEU A 320 -10.22 -34.31 -26.38
CA LEU A 320 -10.58 -34.77 -27.74
C LEU A 320 -11.92 -34.17 -28.22
N ALA A 321 -12.90 -34.03 -27.33
CA ALA A 321 -14.19 -33.40 -27.65
C ALA A 321 -14.05 -31.89 -27.95
N TYR A 322 -13.24 -31.16 -27.18
CA TYR A 322 -12.96 -29.75 -27.40
C TYR A 322 -12.24 -29.49 -28.73
N LEU A 323 -11.28 -30.33 -29.11
CA LEU A 323 -10.65 -30.27 -30.43
C LEU A 323 -11.68 -30.45 -31.57
N LYS A 324 -12.66 -31.33 -31.40
CA LYS A 324 -13.76 -31.51 -32.36
C LYS A 324 -14.68 -30.27 -32.42
N GLN A 325 -14.98 -29.66 -31.26
CA GLN A 325 -15.80 -28.45 -31.18
C GLN A 325 -15.10 -27.24 -31.83
N THR A 326 -13.79 -27.10 -31.63
CA THR A 326 -12.93 -26.07 -32.25
C THR A 326 -12.48 -26.44 -33.67
N GLY A 327 -13.26 -27.27 -34.38
CA GLY A 327 -13.13 -27.48 -35.83
C GLY A 327 -11.94 -28.32 -36.32
N ARG A 328 -11.21 -29.04 -35.46
CA ARG A 328 -10.14 -29.94 -35.93
C ARG A 328 -10.74 -31.07 -36.77
N SER A 329 -10.03 -31.45 -37.85
CA SER A 329 -10.47 -32.54 -38.71
C SER A 329 -10.46 -33.88 -37.95
N LYS A 330 -11.39 -34.78 -38.30
CA LYS A 330 -11.50 -36.08 -37.63
C LYS A 330 -10.19 -36.88 -37.70
N GLU A 331 -9.51 -36.88 -38.84
CA GLU A 331 -8.22 -37.57 -39.01
C GLU A 331 -7.13 -37.04 -38.05
N HIS A 332 -7.14 -35.74 -37.73
CA HIS A 332 -6.23 -35.15 -36.75
C HIS A 332 -6.54 -35.68 -35.33
N ILE A 333 -7.82 -35.78 -34.96
CA ILE A 333 -8.24 -36.28 -33.65
C ILE A 333 -7.97 -37.79 -33.53
N ASP A 334 -8.30 -38.57 -34.57
CA ASP A 334 -8.00 -40.01 -34.68
C ASP A 334 -6.48 -40.27 -34.60
N ARG A 335 -5.62 -39.31 -35.00
CA ARG A 335 -4.15 -39.35 -34.83
C ARG A 335 -3.74 -39.16 -33.37
N ILE A 336 -4.26 -38.12 -32.73
CA ILE A 336 -3.96 -37.77 -31.33
C ILE A 336 -4.34 -38.94 -30.41
N GLU A 337 -5.57 -39.44 -30.52
CA GLU A 337 -6.06 -40.52 -29.65
C GLU A 337 -5.21 -41.79 -29.79
N LYS A 338 -4.92 -42.20 -31.02
CA LYS A 338 -4.08 -43.39 -31.28
C LYS A 338 -2.68 -43.25 -30.66
N TYR A 339 -2.02 -42.11 -30.87
CA TYR A 339 -0.69 -41.87 -30.32
C TYR A 339 -0.71 -41.90 -28.78
N LEU A 340 -1.59 -41.12 -28.14
CA LEU A 340 -1.62 -40.98 -26.69
C LEU A 340 -2.04 -42.27 -25.98
N ARG A 341 -2.86 -43.12 -26.61
CA ARG A 341 -3.11 -44.50 -26.13
C ARG A 341 -1.86 -45.37 -26.25
N SER A 342 -1.14 -45.32 -27.37
CA SER A 342 0.09 -46.08 -27.58
C SER A 342 1.23 -45.72 -26.62
N VAL A 343 1.38 -44.46 -26.22
CA VAL A 343 2.38 -44.04 -25.21
C VAL A 343 1.85 -44.00 -23.77
N ARG A 344 0.60 -44.43 -23.52
CA ARG A 344 -0.02 -44.43 -22.17
C ARG A 344 -0.03 -43.04 -21.51
N MET A 345 -0.32 -42.01 -22.30
CA MET A 345 -0.53 -40.62 -21.89
C MET A 345 -2.01 -40.15 -21.93
N LEU A 346 -2.90 -40.89 -22.60
CA LEU A 346 -4.35 -40.61 -22.55
C LEU A 346 -4.92 -41.13 -21.22
N ARG A 347 -5.40 -40.24 -20.35
CA ARG A 347 -5.86 -40.57 -18.99
C ARG A 347 -7.37 -40.82 -18.93
N ASN A 348 -7.79 -41.76 -18.08
CA ASN A 348 -9.17 -41.83 -17.60
C ASN A 348 -9.22 -41.34 -16.14
N TYR A 349 -9.87 -40.20 -15.90
CA TYR A 349 -9.96 -39.58 -14.57
C TYR A 349 -10.94 -40.28 -13.61
N ASP A 350 -11.80 -41.17 -14.10
CA ASP A 350 -12.68 -42.01 -13.26
C ASP A 350 -11.99 -43.32 -12.82
N ASP A 351 -10.81 -43.65 -13.36
CA ASP A 351 -10.06 -44.87 -13.04
C ASP A 351 -8.86 -44.56 -12.14
N ALA A 352 -9.08 -44.62 -10.83
CA ALA A 352 -8.05 -44.37 -9.81
C ALA A 352 -6.87 -45.37 -9.85
N SER A 353 -6.92 -46.46 -10.64
CA SER A 353 -5.75 -47.31 -10.87
C SER A 353 -4.72 -46.68 -11.83
N GLN A 354 -5.08 -45.58 -12.50
CA GLN A 354 -4.22 -44.80 -13.39
C GLN A 354 -3.62 -43.55 -12.70
N ASP A 355 -3.89 -43.34 -11.41
CA ASP A 355 -3.32 -42.22 -10.66
C ASP A 355 -1.82 -42.42 -10.39
N PRO A 356 -0.94 -41.47 -10.80
CA PRO A 356 0.50 -41.58 -10.61
C PRO A 356 0.90 -41.18 -9.20
N ILE A 357 2.17 -41.39 -8.87
CA ILE A 357 2.72 -41.02 -7.56
C ILE A 357 3.19 -39.57 -7.58
N PHE A 358 2.74 -38.80 -6.59
CA PHE A 358 3.04 -37.38 -6.42
C PHE A 358 4.00 -37.16 -5.24
N SER A 359 4.72 -36.04 -5.22
CA SER A 359 5.59 -35.63 -4.11
C SER A 359 4.79 -35.34 -2.83
N GLU A 360 3.56 -34.86 -3.02
CA GLU A 360 2.64 -34.34 -2.00
C GLU A 360 1.23 -34.41 -2.62
N VAL A 361 0.19 -34.70 -1.84
CA VAL A 361 -1.20 -34.73 -2.32
C VAL A 361 -2.06 -33.79 -1.49
N VAL A 362 -2.80 -32.92 -2.17
CA VAL A 362 -3.74 -31.96 -1.60
C VAL A 362 -5.12 -32.24 -2.22
N THR A 363 -6.17 -32.29 -1.40
CA THR A 363 -7.54 -32.60 -1.86
C THR A 363 -8.46 -31.39 -1.71
N LEU A 364 -9.29 -31.13 -2.72
CA LEU A 364 -10.37 -30.15 -2.71
C LEU A 364 -11.69 -30.83 -3.13
N ASP A 365 -12.68 -30.78 -2.24
CA ASP A 365 -14.07 -31.12 -2.56
C ASP A 365 -14.72 -29.95 -3.30
N LEU A 366 -15.10 -30.17 -4.56
CA LEU A 366 -15.72 -29.20 -5.46
C LEU A 366 -17.07 -28.67 -4.95
N SER A 367 -17.76 -29.41 -4.06
CA SER A 367 -19.02 -28.95 -3.45
C SER A 367 -18.81 -27.84 -2.43
N THR A 368 -17.60 -27.70 -1.88
CA THR A 368 -17.20 -26.61 -0.96
C THR A 368 -16.88 -25.30 -1.67
N VAL A 369 -16.80 -25.31 -3.01
CA VAL A 369 -16.57 -24.11 -3.82
C VAL A 369 -17.84 -23.26 -3.83
N VAL A 370 -17.68 -22.00 -3.46
CA VAL A 370 -18.76 -20.99 -3.40
C VAL A 370 -18.35 -19.73 -4.13
N SER A 371 -19.33 -18.99 -4.64
CA SER A 371 -19.15 -17.75 -5.38
C SER A 371 -18.23 -16.77 -4.62
N SER A 372 -17.27 -16.16 -5.31
CA SER A 372 -16.14 -15.45 -4.71
C SER A 372 -15.50 -14.41 -5.63
N VAL A 373 -14.86 -13.41 -5.03
CA VAL A 373 -14.09 -12.37 -5.72
C VAL A 373 -12.72 -12.27 -5.04
N SER A 374 -11.70 -11.78 -5.75
CA SER A 374 -10.38 -11.54 -5.19
C SER A 374 -9.95 -10.10 -5.42
N GLY A 375 -9.37 -9.48 -4.40
CA GLY A 375 -9.00 -8.07 -4.45
C GLY A 375 -8.76 -7.49 -3.05
N PRO A 376 -8.60 -6.15 -2.94
CA PRO A 376 -8.40 -5.21 -4.04
C PRO A 376 -6.96 -5.20 -4.58
N LYS A 377 -6.11 -6.19 -4.20
CA LYS A 377 -4.67 -6.18 -4.50
C LYS A 377 -4.12 -7.40 -5.22
N ARG A 378 -4.45 -8.63 -4.80
CA ARG A 378 -3.80 -9.85 -5.33
C ARG A 378 -4.83 -10.97 -5.60
N PRO A 379 -4.61 -11.86 -6.60
CA PRO A 379 -5.61 -12.89 -6.97
C PRO A 379 -5.71 -14.10 -6.01
N HIS A 380 -4.89 -14.17 -4.96
CA HIS A 380 -5.04 -15.13 -3.86
C HIS A 380 -5.80 -14.55 -2.65
N ASP A 381 -6.13 -13.26 -2.68
CA ASP A 381 -6.95 -12.55 -1.69
C ASP A 381 -8.44 -12.88 -1.91
N ARG A 382 -8.77 -14.18 -2.07
CA ARG A 382 -10.14 -14.64 -2.32
C ARG A 382 -10.98 -14.42 -1.07
N VAL A 383 -12.01 -13.62 -1.23
CA VAL A 383 -13.12 -13.42 -0.30
C VAL A 383 -14.38 -14.03 -0.93
N SER A 384 -15.30 -14.58 -0.15
CA SER A 384 -16.55 -15.05 -0.76
C SER A 384 -17.37 -13.84 -1.24
N VAL A 385 -18.25 -14.05 -2.22
CA VAL A 385 -19.26 -13.07 -2.62
C VAL A 385 -20.18 -12.74 -1.44
N SER A 386 -20.20 -13.55 -0.37
CA SER A 386 -20.91 -13.25 0.88
C SER A 386 -20.15 -12.37 1.89
N ASP A 387 -18.84 -12.14 1.73
CA ASP A 387 -18.03 -11.34 2.68
C ASP A 387 -17.23 -10.21 2.00
N MET A 388 -17.16 -10.16 0.66
CA MET A 388 -16.29 -9.23 -0.08
C MET A 388 -16.42 -7.76 0.32
N GLN A 389 -17.58 -7.24 0.76
CA GLN A 389 -17.70 -5.87 1.26
C GLN A 389 -17.31 -5.72 2.73
N ILE A 390 -17.30 -6.77 3.56
CA ILE A 390 -16.61 -6.70 4.86
C ILE A 390 -15.12 -6.45 4.61
N ASP A 391 -14.52 -7.23 3.70
CA ASP A 391 -13.14 -7.05 3.24
C ASP A 391 -12.91 -5.88 2.27
N PHE A 392 -13.97 -5.26 1.72
CA PHE A 392 -13.91 -4.01 0.95
C PHE A 392 -14.39 -2.83 1.79
N ARG A 393 -14.35 -2.90 3.13
CA ARG A 393 -14.68 -1.74 3.99
C ARG A 393 -13.70 -1.37 5.13
N ASN A 394 -12.46 -1.85 5.08
CA ASN A 394 -11.68 -2.12 6.29
C ASN A 394 -10.38 -1.30 6.59
N CYS A 395 -9.95 -0.22 5.92
CA CYS A 395 -8.57 0.33 6.20
C CYS A 395 -8.23 1.86 6.21
N LEU A 396 -9.08 2.83 5.92
CA LEU A 396 -8.72 3.96 5.03
C LEU A 396 -7.80 5.16 5.46
N VAL A 397 -6.55 4.99 5.91
CA VAL A 397 -5.97 5.78 7.05
C VAL A 397 -5.23 7.18 6.79
N ASN A 398 -5.71 8.47 7.05
CA ASN A 398 -5.33 10.01 7.20
C ASN A 398 -4.27 10.93 6.43
N LYS A 399 -4.70 11.99 5.71
CA LYS A 399 -4.03 12.53 4.49
C LYS A 399 -3.13 13.78 4.62
N ASP A 400 -2.49 14.09 3.48
CA ASP A 400 -2.25 15.42 2.90
C ASP A 400 -1.35 16.48 3.56
N PHE A 401 -0.08 16.10 3.72
CA PHE A 401 1.03 16.96 3.27
C PHE A 401 1.58 16.50 1.89
N THR A 402 0.75 15.86 1.07
CA THR A 402 1.20 14.89 0.07
C THR A 402 0.58 15.10 -1.31
N GLY A 403 -0.63 15.64 -1.42
CA GLY A 403 -1.20 16.07 -2.71
C GLY A 403 -0.35 17.11 -3.46
N VAL A 404 0.39 17.99 -2.76
CA VAL A 404 1.31 18.94 -3.43
C VAL A 404 2.52 18.23 -4.06
N PRO A 405 3.35 17.45 -3.34
CA PRO A 405 4.44 16.71 -3.99
C PRO A 405 3.91 15.75 -5.05
N ALA A 406 2.80 15.02 -4.82
CA ALA A 406 2.23 14.14 -5.84
C ALA A 406 1.89 14.87 -7.16
N VAL A 407 1.25 16.05 -7.11
CA VAL A 407 0.95 16.84 -8.32
C VAL A 407 2.23 17.46 -8.92
N VAL A 408 3.28 17.74 -8.12
CA VAL A 408 4.63 18.13 -8.60
C VAL A 408 5.29 16.98 -9.34
N ASP A 409 5.22 15.76 -8.82
CA ASP A 409 5.79 14.57 -9.43
C ASP A 409 5.04 14.21 -10.72
N PHE A 410 3.70 14.24 -10.75
CA PHE A 410 2.92 14.11 -12.00
C PHE A 410 3.30 15.18 -13.05
N ALA A 411 3.51 16.43 -12.64
CA ALA A 411 3.94 17.51 -13.55
C ALA A 411 5.37 17.28 -14.07
N ALA A 412 6.30 16.86 -13.22
CA ALA A 412 7.68 16.57 -13.59
C ALA A 412 7.79 15.30 -14.44
N MET A 413 6.93 14.29 -14.21
CA MET A 413 6.77 13.11 -15.07
C MET A 413 6.25 13.51 -16.45
N ARG A 414 5.27 14.42 -16.55
CA ARG A 414 4.81 14.98 -17.84
C ARG A 414 5.94 15.64 -18.63
N ASP A 415 6.78 16.44 -17.98
CA ASP A 415 7.95 17.06 -18.62
C ASP A 415 9.06 16.05 -18.96
N ALA A 416 9.29 15.05 -18.11
CA ALA A 416 10.26 13.98 -18.39
C ALA A 416 9.83 13.13 -19.60
N VAL A 417 8.55 12.72 -19.66
CA VAL A 417 7.94 12.04 -20.81
C VAL A 417 8.08 12.89 -22.07
N LYS A 418 7.74 14.19 -21.99
CA LYS A 418 7.88 15.13 -23.12
C LYS A 418 9.33 15.25 -23.61
N ARG A 419 10.29 15.43 -22.70
CA ARG A 419 11.72 15.58 -23.01
C ARG A 419 12.30 14.31 -23.65
N LEU A 420 11.75 13.15 -23.32
CA LEU A 420 12.10 11.85 -23.91
C LEU A 420 11.25 11.50 -25.15
N GLY A 421 10.33 12.39 -25.56
CA GLY A 421 9.56 12.30 -26.81
C GLY A 421 8.22 11.56 -26.74
N GLY A 422 7.76 11.17 -25.55
CA GLY A 422 6.44 10.52 -25.34
C GLY A 422 5.30 11.53 -25.18
N ASN A 423 4.06 11.03 -25.10
CA ASN A 423 2.86 11.85 -24.90
C ASN A 423 2.61 12.14 -23.40
N PRO A 424 2.68 13.41 -22.92
CA PRO A 424 2.44 13.74 -21.52
C PRO A 424 1.02 13.43 -21.02
N ASP A 425 0.03 13.36 -21.92
CA ASP A 425 -1.36 13.13 -21.51
C ASP A 425 -1.59 11.71 -20.96
N LYS A 426 -0.70 10.75 -21.25
CA LYS A 426 -0.68 9.41 -20.61
C LYS A 426 -0.48 9.49 -19.08
N ILE A 427 0.18 10.55 -18.58
CA ILE A 427 0.35 10.78 -17.14
C ILE A 427 -0.94 11.42 -16.61
N ASN A 428 -1.88 10.59 -16.17
CA ASN A 428 -3.18 11.02 -15.67
C ASN A 428 -3.77 10.00 -14.66
N PRO A 429 -4.54 10.42 -13.63
CA PRO A 429 -5.23 9.51 -12.73
C PRO A 429 -6.31 8.66 -13.43
N ILE A 430 -6.26 7.34 -13.26
CA ILE A 430 -7.26 6.40 -13.78
C ILE A 430 -8.45 6.19 -12.83
N CYS A 431 -8.32 6.59 -11.56
CA CYS A 431 -9.31 6.40 -10.50
C CYS A 431 -9.71 7.74 -9.86
N PRO A 432 -10.94 7.85 -9.30
CA PRO A 432 -11.39 9.06 -8.60
C PRO A 432 -10.41 9.47 -7.49
N SER A 433 -9.82 10.65 -7.68
CA SER A 433 -8.72 11.16 -6.87
C SER A 433 -9.18 12.40 -6.12
N ASP A 434 -9.91 12.18 -5.02
CA ASP A 434 -10.44 13.24 -4.15
C ASP A 434 -9.32 13.79 -3.25
N LEU A 435 -8.86 15.01 -3.52
CA LEU A 435 -7.91 15.77 -2.70
C LEU A 435 -8.68 16.84 -1.91
N VAL A 436 -8.35 17.01 -0.63
CA VAL A 436 -9.01 17.98 0.25
C VAL A 436 -7.96 18.88 0.90
N ILE A 437 -8.24 20.18 0.99
CA ILE A 437 -7.30 21.18 1.49
C ILE A 437 -7.65 21.56 2.93
N ASP A 438 -7.04 20.88 3.90
CA ASP A 438 -7.34 21.00 5.34
C ASP A 438 -6.10 21.10 6.26
N HIS A 439 -4.90 20.94 5.70
CA HIS A 439 -3.61 20.95 6.42
C HIS A 439 -2.84 22.29 6.33
N SER A 440 -3.35 23.28 5.61
CA SER A 440 -2.70 24.58 5.38
C SER A 440 -3.05 25.66 6.41
N ILE A 441 -4.24 25.60 7.02
CA ILE A 441 -4.69 26.52 8.08
C ILE A 441 -3.95 26.29 9.40
N GLN A 442 -3.72 27.36 10.15
CA GLN A 442 -3.00 27.38 11.42
C GLN A 442 -3.77 28.23 12.44
N VAL A 443 -3.60 27.92 13.73
CA VAL A 443 -4.24 28.67 14.82
C VAL A 443 -3.41 29.93 15.15
N ASP A 444 -3.31 30.86 14.20
CA ASP A 444 -2.65 32.15 14.40
C ASP A 444 -3.45 33.04 15.37
N PHE A 445 -4.78 33.12 15.17
CA PHE A 445 -5.72 33.86 16.00
C PHE A 445 -6.67 32.92 16.75
N ILE A 446 -7.08 33.35 17.95
CA ILE A 446 -7.96 32.66 18.91
C ILE A 446 -8.91 33.67 19.59
N ARG A 447 -9.89 33.17 20.35
CA ARG A 447 -10.71 33.94 21.31
C ARG A 447 -11.33 35.22 20.72
N SER A 448 -11.87 35.13 19.50
CA SER A 448 -12.47 36.25 18.76
C SER A 448 -13.43 35.71 17.69
N SER A 449 -14.57 36.39 17.50
CA SER A 449 -15.52 36.14 16.40
C SER A 449 -14.87 36.10 15.02
N ASP A 450 -13.82 36.90 14.84
CA ASP A 450 -13.15 37.07 13.56
C ASP A 450 -12.00 36.07 13.36
N ALA A 451 -11.70 35.21 14.36
CA ALA A 451 -10.51 34.37 14.37
C ALA A 451 -10.46 33.44 13.16
N ILE A 452 -11.58 32.75 12.84
CA ILE A 452 -11.73 31.96 11.62
C ILE A 452 -11.37 32.76 10.36
N LYS A 453 -11.98 33.94 10.17
CA LYS A 453 -11.76 34.76 8.98
C LYS A 453 -10.30 35.22 8.84
N LYS A 454 -9.66 35.61 9.95
CA LYS A 454 -8.24 36.03 9.98
C LYS A 454 -7.31 34.85 9.69
N ASN A 455 -7.61 33.66 10.21
CA ASN A 455 -6.85 32.44 9.95
C ASN A 455 -7.01 31.97 8.49
N GLU A 456 -8.20 32.06 7.92
CA GLU A 456 -8.47 31.76 6.50
C GLU A 456 -7.83 32.78 5.54
N GLU A 457 -7.90 34.08 5.84
CA GLU A 457 -7.21 35.13 5.06
C GLU A 457 -5.69 34.89 5.02
N ILE A 458 -5.08 34.60 6.18
CA ILE A 458 -3.64 34.33 6.30
C ILE A 458 -3.25 32.96 5.70
N GLU A 459 -4.11 31.95 5.80
CA GLU A 459 -3.93 30.69 5.06
C GLU A 459 -3.85 30.98 3.56
N PHE A 460 -4.79 31.79 3.04
CA PHE A 460 -4.87 32.10 1.62
C PHE A 460 -3.68 32.93 1.13
N GLU A 461 -3.20 33.89 1.91
CA GLU A 461 -1.97 34.63 1.62
C GLU A 461 -0.73 33.71 1.60
N ARG A 462 -0.52 32.93 2.67
CA ARG A 462 0.66 32.05 2.82
C ARG A 462 0.72 30.95 1.77
N ASN A 463 -0.43 30.43 1.34
CA ASN A 463 -0.52 29.24 0.49
C ASN A 463 -1.00 29.53 -0.94
N LYS A 464 -1.18 30.80 -1.32
CA LYS A 464 -1.67 31.25 -2.65
C LYS A 464 -1.07 30.49 -3.82
N GLU A 465 0.26 30.32 -3.85
CA GLU A 465 0.98 29.61 -4.91
C GLU A 465 0.65 28.10 -4.93
N ARG A 466 0.59 27.46 -3.76
CA ARG A 466 0.17 26.05 -3.60
C ARG A 466 -1.27 25.85 -4.06
N PHE A 467 -2.16 26.82 -3.78
CA PHE A 467 -3.56 26.80 -4.20
C PHE A 467 -3.71 27.03 -5.72
N MET A 468 -2.87 27.89 -6.33
CA MET A 468 -2.76 28.00 -7.80
C MET A 468 -2.27 26.72 -8.45
N PHE A 469 -1.28 26.07 -7.86
CA PHE A 469 -0.75 24.80 -8.33
C PHE A 469 -1.78 23.66 -8.25
N LEU A 470 -2.46 23.50 -7.12
CA LEU A 470 -3.50 22.49 -6.95
C LEU A 470 -4.72 22.76 -7.86
N LYS A 471 -5.19 24.02 -7.96
CA LYS A 471 -6.29 24.41 -8.87
C LYS A 471 -5.92 24.29 -10.35
N TRP A 472 -4.62 24.31 -10.70
CA TRP A 472 -4.14 23.89 -12.00
C TRP A 472 -4.22 22.36 -12.15
N GLY A 473 -3.79 21.59 -11.15
CA GLY A 473 -3.86 20.13 -11.12
C GLY A 473 -5.25 19.59 -11.48
N ALA A 474 -6.30 20.01 -10.78
CA ALA A 474 -7.69 19.59 -11.06
C ALA A 474 -8.27 20.08 -12.42
N LYS A 475 -7.52 20.86 -13.20
CA LYS A 475 -7.84 21.22 -14.59
C LYS A 475 -6.94 20.51 -15.61
N ALA A 476 -5.74 20.12 -15.20
CA ALA A 476 -4.74 19.46 -16.03
C ALA A 476 -4.82 17.92 -15.97
N PHE A 477 -5.45 17.38 -14.93
CA PHE A 477 -5.63 15.95 -14.69
C PHE A 477 -7.12 15.60 -14.58
N GLU A 478 -7.55 14.60 -15.35
CA GLU A 478 -8.91 14.04 -15.29
C GLU A 478 -9.06 13.17 -14.02
N ASN A 479 -10.30 12.94 -13.58
CA ASN A 479 -10.64 12.22 -12.34
C ASN A 479 -10.13 12.85 -11.01
N MET A 480 -9.48 14.02 -11.05
CA MET A 480 -9.00 14.74 -9.86
C MET A 480 -10.02 15.76 -9.36
N LEU A 481 -10.69 15.47 -8.25
CA LEU A 481 -11.55 16.42 -7.54
C LEU A 481 -10.74 17.14 -6.47
N ILE A 482 -10.96 18.45 -6.30
CA ILE A 482 -10.42 19.22 -5.18
C ILE A 482 -11.54 19.82 -4.35
N VAL A 483 -11.59 19.42 -3.08
CA VAL A 483 -12.35 20.11 -2.04
C VAL A 483 -11.52 21.30 -1.54
N PRO A 484 -12.03 22.54 -1.66
CA PRO A 484 -11.28 23.77 -1.39
C PRO A 484 -11.05 24.03 0.11
N PRO A 485 -10.11 24.94 0.47
CA PRO A 485 -9.86 25.33 1.86
C PRO A 485 -11.12 25.90 2.53
N GLY A 486 -11.23 25.67 3.83
CA GLY A 486 -12.39 26.04 4.66
C GLY A 486 -13.57 25.06 4.62
N SER A 487 -13.49 23.98 3.82
CA SER A 487 -14.60 23.03 3.66
C SER A 487 -14.75 21.99 4.78
N GLY A 488 -13.68 21.69 5.50
CA GLY A 488 -13.62 20.61 6.49
C GLY A 488 -12.32 19.81 6.45
N ILE A 489 -12.19 18.87 7.38
CA ILE A 489 -11.09 17.89 7.45
C ILE A 489 -11.44 16.71 6.53
N VAL A 490 -10.46 16.24 5.75
CA VAL A 490 -10.60 15.22 4.70
C VAL A 490 -11.35 13.95 5.12
N HIS A 491 -11.30 13.62 6.40
CA HIS A 491 -11.84 12.41 6.99
C HIS A 491 -13.30 12.49 7.39
N GLN A 492 -13.71 13.66 7.88
CA GLN A 492 -15.11 13.94 8.13
C GLN A 492 -15.82 14.26 6.82
N VAL A 493 -15.18 15.00 5.90
CA VAL A 493 -15.65 15.18 4.52
C VAL A 493 -15.77 13.84 3.78
N ASN A 494 -14.89 12.87 4.03
CA ASN A 494 -15.06 11.52 3.51
C ASN A 494 -16.29 10.83 4.13
N LEU A 495 -16.35 10.69 5.46
CA LEU A 495 -17.46 10.05 6.17
C LEU A 495 -18.84 10.63 5.83
N GLU A 496 -18.93 11.95 5.67
CA GLU A 496 -20.19 12.68 5.45
C GLU A 496 -20.53 12.85 3.95
N TYR A 497 -19.56 12.94 3.04
CA TYR A 497 -19.81 13.30 1.63
C TYR A 497 -19.11 12.39 0.59
N LEU A 498 -17.79 12.19 0.67
CA LEU A 498 -17.07 11.43 -0.38
C LEU A 498 -17.33 9.92 -0.29
N ALA A 499 -17.70 9.38 0.88
CA ALA A 499 -18.07 7.97 1.02
C ALA A 499 -19.35 7.67 0.21
N ARG A 500 -19.19 6.79 -0.79
CA ARG A 500 -20.24 6.25 -1.66
C ARG A 500 -20.84 4.97 -1.07
N VAL A 501 -20.08 4.21 -0.26
CA VAL A 501 -20.38 2.90 0.38
C VAL A 501 -20.63 1.73 -0.58
N VAL A 502 -21.23 2.00 -1.75
CA VAL A 502 -21.30 1.16 -2.95
C VAL A 502 -21.13 2.10 -4.14
N PHE A 503 -20.19 1.81 -5.04
CA PHE A 503 -20.07 2.49 -6.32
C PHE A 503 -21.13 2.00 -7.31
N ASP A 504 -21.61 2.90 -8.16
CA ASP A 504 -22.18 2.58 -9.47
C ASP A 504 -21.29 3.24 -10.52
N PHE A 505 -20.45 2.43 -11.19
CA PHE A 505 -19.53 2.93 -12.22
C PHE A 505 -19.54 1.97 -13.41
N ASN A 506 -19.75 2.50 -14.61
CA ASN A 506 -19.94 1.72 -15.83
C ASN A 506 -21.00 0.59 -15.72
N ASN A 507 -22.09 0.85 -14.97
CA ASN A 507 -23.18 -0.10 -14.66
C ASN A 507 -22.76 -1.30 -13.79
N LEU A 508 -21.57 -1.26 -13.16
CA LEU A 508 -21.12 -2.27 -12.21
C LEU A 508 -21.32 -1.76 -10.77
N LEU A 509 -22.01 -2.58 -9.94
CA LEU A 509 -22.07 -2.38 -8.50
C LEU A 509 -20.95 -3.14 -7.81
N TYR A 510 -20.06 -2.40 -7.16
CA TYR A 510 -19.04 -2.90 -6.24
C TYR A 510 -19.08 -2.06 -4.95
N PRO A 511 -18.50 -2.51 -3.82
CA PRO A 511 -18.53 -1.74 -2.59
C PRO A 511 -17.63 -0.50 -2.70
N ASP A 512 -17.44 0.27 -1.62
CA ASP A 512 -16.57 1.46 -1.65
C ASP A 512 -15.23 1.25 -0.94
N SER A 513 -14.15 1.53 -1.67
CA SER A 513 -12.79 1.59 -1.16
C SER A 513 -12.01 2.67 -1.92
N VAL A 514 -11.06 3.26 -1.25
CA VAL A 514 -10.11 4.26 -1.76
C VAL A 514 -8.81 4.09 -0.97
N VAL A 515 -7.72 4.73 -1.35
CA VAL A 515 -6.49 4.77 -0.53
C VAL A 515 -6.01 6.21 -0.37
N GLY A 516 -4.90 6.39 0.31
CA GLY A 516 -4.03 7.48 -0.10
C GLY A 516 -2.88 7.74 0.84
N THR A 517 -2.41 8.98 0.76
CA THR A 517 -1.13 9.47 1.24
C THR A 517 -1.13 9.81 2.76
N ASP A 518 -1.44 8.81 3.58
CA ASP A 518 -2.43 8.94 4.67
C ASP A 518 -1.85 8.22 5.98
N SER A 519 -2.23 8.57 7.24
CA SER A 519 -2.07 7.75 8.48
C SER A 519 -3.12 7.79 9.68
N HIS A 520 -4.47 7.94 9.55
CA HIS A 520 -5.59 7.70 10.57
C HIS A 520 -7.08 7.37 10.07
N THR A 521 -7.62 7.72 8.88
CA THR A 521 -9.00 7.40 8.36
C THR A 521 -9.44 5.95 8.15
N THR A 522 -8.83 4.96 8.79
CA THR A 522 -9.61 3.78 9.19
C THR A 522 -10.93 4.20 9.85
N MET A 523 -11.03 5.41 10.41
CA MET A 523 -12.27 6.16 10.63
C MET A 523 -13.45 5.88 9.67
N VAL A 524 -13.27 5.87 8.34
CA VAL A 524 -14.39 5.62 7.41
C VAL A 524 -14.78 4.13 7.33
N ASN A 525 -13.94 3.21 7.85
CA ASN A 525 -14.34 1.85 8.20
C ASN A 525 -15.45 1.80 9.25
N GLY A 526 -15.66 2.87 10.03
CA GLY A 526 -16.74 2.97 11.01
C GLY A 526 -18.12 3.12 10.37
N LEU A 527 -18.18 3.76 9.20
CA LEU A 527 -19.28 3.70 8.24
C LEU A 527 -19.20 2.43 7.37
N GLY A 528 -17.99 1.88 7.25
CA GLY A 528 -17.64 0.76 6.41
C GLY A 528 -17.27 1.20 4.99
N VAL A 529 -15.97 1.48 4.75
CA VAL A 529 -15.29 1.79 3.47
C VAL A 529 -13.76 1.51 3.62
N LEU A 530 -13.09 0.85 2.65
CA LEU A 530 -11.70 0.30 2.80
C LEU A 530 -10.59 1.18 2.22
N GLY A 531 -9.37 1.06 2.76
CA GLY A 531 -8.13 1.07 1.96
C GLY A 531 -6.98 1.97 2.50
N TRP A 532 -5.99 1.32 3.09
CA TRP A 532 -4.99 1.88 4.02
C TRP A 532 -4.24 3.09 3.49
N GLY A 533 -3.69 3.84 4.44
CA GLY A 533 -2.67 4.81 4.13
C GLY A 533 -1.44 4.14 3.56
N VAL A 534 -0.95 4.77 2.51
CA VAL A 534 0.17 4.41 1.67
C VAL A 534 1.10 5.62 1.56
N GLY A 535 2.30 5.43 0.99
CA GLY A 535 3.19 6.50 0.58
C GLY A 535 2.52 7.51 -0.38
N GLY A 536 3.10 8.71 -0.49
CA GLY A 536 2.81 9.61 -1.63
C GLY A 536 2.99 8.86 -2.95
N ILE A 537 4.21 8.34 -3.12
CA ILE A 537 4.68 7.55 -4.24
C ILE A 537 3.80 6.32 -4.53
N GLU A 538 3.31 5.65 -3.49
CA GLU A 538 2.40 4.49 -3.63
C GLU A 538 1.00 4.90 -4.09
N ALA A 539 0.47 6.03 -3.62
CA ALA A 539 -0.80 6.57 -4.14
C ALA A 539 -0.65 7.12 -5.56
N GLU A 540 0.48 7.78 -5.87
CA GLU A 540 0.84 8.24 -7.21
C GLU A 540 0.85 7.06 -8.20
N ALA A 541 1.42 5.92 -7.79
CA ALA A 541 1.40 4.69 -8.57
C ALA A 541 -0.02 4.11 -8.74
N VAL A 542 -0.85 4.09 -7.68
CA VAL A 542 -2.27 3.66 -7.77
C VAL A 542 -3.09 4.56 -8.68
N MET A 543 -2.86 5.88 -8.65
CA MET A 543 -3.48 6.83 -9.55
C MET A 543 -3.08 6.54 -11.00
N LEU A 544 -1.85 6.10 -11.27
CA LEU A 544 -1.40 5.62 -12.58
C LEU A 544 -1.75 4.15 -12.89
N GLY A 545 -2.54 3.49 -12.03
CA GLY A 545 -3.09 2.14 -12.24
C GLY A 545 -2.31 0.97 -11.64
N GLN A 546 -1.22 1.22 -10.91
CA GLN A 546 -0.44 0.17 -10.26
C GLN A 546 -1.16 -0.38 -9.02
N ALA A 547 -1.40 -1.70 -8.98
CA ALA A 547 -1.95 -2.35 -7.79
C ALA A 547 -0.93 -2.33 -6.63
N ILE A 548 -1.41 -2.08 -5.40
CA ILE A 548 -0.56 -2.07 -4.20
C ILE A 548 -0.13 -3.50 -3.84
N SER A 549 1.15 -3.73 -3.64
CA SER A 549 1.67 -4.99 -3.07
C SER A 549 1.49 -5.06 -1.56
N MET A 550 0.83 -6.12 -1.05
CA MET A 550 0.84 -6.46 0.39
C MET A 550 0.93 -7.97 0.61
N LEU A 551 0.94 -8.39 1.88
CA LEU A 551 0.79 -9.79 2.30
C LEU A 551 -0.61 -10.02 2.86
N ILE A 552 -1.13 -11.26 2.82
CA ILE A 552 -2.45 -11.56 3.41
C ILE A 552 -2.40 -11.26 4.91
N PRO A 553 -3.32 -10.42 5.44
CA PRO A 553 -3.41 -10.16 6.87
C PRO A 553 -4.08 -11.34 7.58
N LYS A 554 -3.69 -11.59 8.84
CA LYS A 554 -4.55 -12.31 9.78
C LYS A 554 -5.63 -11.36 10.28
N VAL A 555 -6.85 -11.84 10.55
CA VAL A 555 -7.95 -11.00 11.06
C VAL A 555 -8.21 -11.34 12.53
N VAL A 556 -8.13 -10.35 13.41
CA VAL A 556 -8.44 -10.46 14.85
C VAL A 556 -9.87 -9.98 15.08
N GLY A 557 -10.75 -10.87 15.51
CA GLY A 557 -12.10 -10.52 15.92
C GLY A 557 -12.09 -9.84 17.28
N TYR A 558 -12.65 -8.64 17.36
CA TYR A 558 -12.77 -7.88 18.59
C TYR A 558 -14.24 -7.85 19.05
N LYS A 559 -14.57 -8.74 19.97
CA LYS A 559 -15.94 -8.91 20.46
C LYS A 559 -16.25 -7.85 21.51
N LEU A 560 -17.28 -7.04 21.27
CA LEU A 560 -17.84 -6.08 22.21
C LEU A 560 -19.10 -6.66 22.84
N GLU A 561 -19.14 -6.70 24.17
CA GLU A 561 -20.28 -7.20 24.96
C GLU A 561 -20.65 -6.19 26.06
N GLY A 562 -21.81 -6.38 26.70
CA GLY A 562 -22.29 -5.47 27.74
C GLY A 562 -22.81 -4.13 27.19
N ALA A 563 -22.71 -3.07 28.00
CA ALA A 563 -23.14 -1.72 27.63
C ALA A 563 -22.21 -0.66 28.25
N LEU A 564 -22.05 0.48 27.57
CA LEU A 564 -21.24 1.59 28.07
C LEU A 564 -21.89 2.29 29.26
N ASN A 565 -21.08 2.65 30.25
CA ASN A 565 -21.47 3.49 31.39
C ASN A 565 -22.00 4.86 30.91
N GLN A 566 -23.03 5.40 31.55
CA GLN A 566 -23.65 6.71 31.22
C GLN A 566 -22.68 7.91 31.25
N TYR A 567 -21.53 7.76 31.92
CA TYR A 567 -20.45 8.75 31.98
C TYR A 567 -19.28 8.48 31.01
N ALA A 568 -19.26 7.32 30.34
CA ALA A 568 -18.20 6.94 29.41
C ALA A 568 -18.48 7.46 28.00
N THR A 569 -17.47 8.09 27.39
CA THR A 569 -17.51 8.64 26.03
C THR A 569 -16.96 7.65 24.99
N SER A 570 -17.20 7.92 23.71
CA SER A 570 -16.56 7.19 22.60
C SER A 570 -15.04 7.30 22.64
N THR A 571 -14.50 8.43 23.11
CA THR A 571 -13.06 8.62 23.34
C THR A 571 -12.52 7.64 24.38
N ASP A 572 -13.24 7.42 25.50
CA ASP A 572 -12.83 6.49 26.57
C ASP A 572 -12.79 5.04 26.08
N LEU A 573 -13.76 4.67 25.23
CA LEU A 573 -13.81 3.35 24.58
C LEU A 573 -12.62 3.15 23.63
N VAL A 574 -12.33 4.09 22.72
CA VAL A 574 -11.19 3.93 21.79
C VAL A 574 -9.84 3.94 22.51
N LEU A 575 -9.63 4.74 23.56
CA LEU A 575 -8.38 4.69 24.34
C LEU A 575 -8.21 3.34 25.07
N THR A 576 -9.32 2.73 25.51
CA THR A 576 -9.32 1.39 26.11
C THR A 576 -8.99 0.30 25.08
N ILE A 577 -9.67 0.32 23.93
CA ILE A 577 -9.42 -0.58 22.79
C ILE A 577 -7.97 -0.44 22.29
N THR A 578 -7.46 0.79 22.14
CA THR A 578 -6.10 1.07 21.64
C THR A 578 -5.03 0.46 22.54
N LYS A 579 -5.16 0.60 23.87
CA LYS A 579 -4.25 -0.04 24.84
C LYS A 579 -4.30 -1.56 24.72
N ASN A 580 -5.49 -2.14 24.64
CA ASN A 580 -5.69 -3.59 24.62
C ASN A 580 -5.19 -4.23 23.31
N LEU A 581 -5.57 -3.70 22.14
CA LEU A 581 -5.08 -4.16 20.83
C LEU A 581 -3.56 -4.02 20.68
N ARG A 582 -2.95 -2.98 21.27
CA ARG A 582 -1.49 -2.85 21.29
C ARG A 582 -0.80 -3.93 22.13
N GLN A 583 -1.44 -4.42 23.21
CA GLN A 583 -0.96 -5.55 24.00
C GLN A 583 -1.14 -6.91 23.28
N VAL A 584 -2.19 -7.05 22.46
CA VAL A 584 -2.45 -8.24 21.60
C VAL A 584 -1.47 -8.35 20.41
N GLY A 585 -0.76 -7.27 20.08
CA GLY A 585 0.26 -7.29 19.02
C GLY A 585 -0.35 -7.46 17.62
N VAL A 586 -1.30 -6.59 17.27
CA VAL A 586 -2.02 -6.63 15.98
C VAL A 586 -1.25 -6.05 14.78
N VAL A 587 0.09 -5.96 14.86
CA VAL A 587 0.90 -5.22 13.88
C VAL A 587 0.84 -5.84 12.47
N GLY A 588 0.25 -5.08 11.54
CA GLY A 588 -0.02 -5.57 10.18
C GLY A 588 -0.94 -6.80 10.14
N LYS A 589 -1.76 -7.01 11.17
CA LYS A 589 -3.01 -7.78 11.12
C LYS A 589 -4.15 -6.82 10.72
N PHE A 590 -5.31 -7.39 10.44
CA PHE A 590 -6.59 -6.71 10.45
C PHE A 590 -7.27 -6.91 11.81
N VAL A 591 -8.08 -5.94 12.25
CA VAL A 591 -8.98 -6.06 13.41
C VAL A 591 -10.42 -5.84 12.91
N GLU A 592 -11.37 -6.62 13.39
CA GLU A 592 -12.78 -6.50 13.03
C GLU A 592 -13.69 -6.57 14.25
N PHE A 593 -14.55 -5.57 14.44
CA PHE A 593 -15.38 -5.44 15.64
C PHE A 593 -16.75 -6.12 15.45
N PHE A 594 -17.13 -6.96 16.41
CA PHE A 594 -18.36 -7.77 16.38
C PHE A 594 -18.99 -7.97 17.77
N GLY A 595 -20.12 -8.69 17.84
CA GLY A 595 -20.89 -8.90 19.06
C GLY A 595 -21.94 -7.83 19.36
N SER A 596 -22.84 -8.12 20.30
CA SER A 596 -24.04 -7.32 20.59
C SER A 596 -23.75 -5.95 21.22
N GLY A 597 -22.53 -5.67 21.66
CA GLY A 597 -22.10 -4.33 22.05
C GLY A 597 -22.06 -3.34 20.87
N VAL A 598 -21.92 -3.83 19.63
CA VAL A 598 -21.74 -2.98 18.43
C VAL A 598 -23.05 -2.28 18.01
N THR A 599 -24.23 -2.84 18.31
CA THR A 599 -25.53 -2.24 17.95
C THR A 599 -25.82 -0.96 18.73
N GLN A 600 -25.17 -0.77 19.89
CA GLN A 600 -25.25 0.42 20.74
C GLN A 600 -24.31 1.56 20.31
N LEU A 601 -23.36 1.27 19.40
CA LEU A 601 -22.37 2.24 18.92
C LEU A 601 -22.89 2.95 17.67
N SER A 602 -22.91 4.28 17.70
CA SER A 602 -23.21 5.10 16.53
C SER A 602 -22.12 4.96 15.46
N ILE A 603 -22.42 5.34 14.21
CA ILE A 603 -21.40 5.38 13.15
C ILE A 603 -20.25 6.33 13.50
N ALA A 604 -20.52 7.39 14.25
CA ALA A 604 -19.48 8.25 14.78
C ALA A 604 -18.61 7.57 15.85
N ASP A 605 -19.17 6.77 16.75
CA ASP A 605 -18.40 6.02 17.75
C ASP A 605 -17.51 4.97 17.08
N ARG A 606 -18.07 4.26 16.10
CA ARG A 606 -17.35 3.30 15.23
C ARG A 606 -16.22 4.00 14.47
N ALA A 607 -16.49 5.18 13.91
CA ALA A 607 -15.48 5.98 13.22
C ALA A 607 -14.38 6.48 14.17
N THR A 608 -14.70 6.90 15.39
CA THR A 608 -13.72 7.22 16.44
C THR A 608 -12.84 6.01 16.77
N ILE A 609 -13.42 4.81 16.93
CA ILE A 609 -12.68 3.57 17.23
C ILE A 609 -11.75 3.16 16.10
N SER A 610 -12.26 3.16 14.87
CA SER A 610 -11.44 2.81 13.72
C SER A 610 -10.36 3.88 13.48
N ASN A 611 -10.60 5.18 13.73
CA ASN A 611 -9.61 6.24 13.49
C ASN A 611 -8.24 5.98 14.16
N MET A 612 -8.22 5.44 15.38
CA MET A 612 -6.97 5.19 16.11
C MET A 612 -6.24 3.89 15.73
N CYS A 613 -6.56 3.29 14.58
CA CYS A 613 -5.94 2.06 14.12
C CYS A 613 -4.40 2.07 14.01
N PRO A 614 -3.73 3.13 13.51
CA PRO A 614 -2.27 3.22 13.52
C PRO A 614 -1.69 3.17 14.94
N GLU A 615 -2.42 3.71 15.91
CA GLU A 615 -1.98 3.84 17.30
C GLU A 615 -2.02 2.50 18.06
N TYR A 616 -2.92 1.58 17.69
CA TYR A 616 -2.77 0.16 18.05
C TYR A 616 -1.83 -0.60 17.09
N GLY A 617 -1.74 -0.18 15.83
CA GLY A 617 -0.76 -0.64 14.84
C GLY A 617 -1.25 -1.70 13.86
N ALA A 618 -2.56 -2.00 13.85
CA ALA A 618 -3.14 -2.77 12.77
C ALA A 618 -3.13 -1.94 11.47
N THR A 619 -3.23 -2.62 10.33
CA THR A 619 -3.50 -1.93 9.04
C THR A 619 -4.94 -1.39 8.98
N VAL A 620 -5.78 -1.85 9.92
CA VAL A 620 -7.22 -2.04 9.77
C VAL A 620 -7.96 -2.18 11.11
N GLY A 621 -9.14 -1.56 11.24
CA GLY A 621 -10.09 -1.77 12.34
C GLY A 621 -11.54 -1.64 11.88
N PHE A 622 -12.36 -2.70 11.94
CA PHE A 622 -13.60 -2.79 11.14
C PHE A 622 -14.95 -2.58 11.81
N PHE A 623 -15.89 -1.94 11.11
CA PHE A 623 -17.32 -2.11 11.36
C PHE A 623 -18.09 -2.39 10.05
N ALA A 624 -18.75 -3.56 10.01
CA ALA A 624 -19.66 -3.93 8.93
C ALA A 624 -20.90 -3.03 8.94
N VAL A 625 -21.50 -2.80 7.76
CA VAL A 625 -22.77 -2.06 7.71
C VAL A 625 -23.90 -2.97 8.15
N ASP A 626 -24.65 -2.44 9.09
CA ASP A 626 -25.85 -2.96 9.69
C ASP A 626 -27.00 -1.94 9.49
N GLY A 627 -28.05 -2.04 10.29
CA GLY A 627 -29.12 -1.03 10.30
C GLY A 627 -28.64 0.38 10.66
N GLN A 628 -27.61 0.54 11.51
CA GLN A 628 -27.13 1.84 11.95
C GLN A 628 -26.47 2.62 10.81
N SER A 629 -25.68 1.98 9.93
CA SER A 629 -25.03 2.71 8.84
C SER A 629 -25.96 3.01 7.67
N LEU A 630 -27.01 2.19 7.45
CA LEU A 630 -28.10 2.56 6.55
C LEU A 630 -28.90 3.76 7.11
N ALA A 631 -29.12 3.82 8.43
CA ALA A 631 -29.75 4.96 9.09
C ALA A 631 -28.87 6.23 9.00
N TYR A 632 -27.54 6.11 9.16
CA TYR A 632 -26.61 7.22 8.99
C TYR A 632 -26.55 7.75 7.55
N LEU A 633 -26.56 6.88 6.52
CA LEU A 633 -26.63 7.32 5.12
C LEU A 633 -27.93 8.10 4.82
N LYS A 634 -29.02 7.74 5.48
CA LYS A 634 -30.28 8.50 5.45
C LYS A 634 -30.16 9.84 6.21
N GLN A 635 -29.43 9.86 7.33
CA GLN A 635 -29.16 11.06 8.12
C GLN A 635 -28.26 12.06 7.37
N THR A 636 -27.23 11.60 6.65
CA THR A 636 -26.37 12.45 5.80
C THR A 636 -27.00 12.85 4.46
N GLY A 637 -28.30 12.58 4.29
CA GLY A 637 -29.10 13.11 3.17
C GLY A 637 -28.91 12.42 1.83
N ARG A 638 -28.28 11.22 1.77
CA ARG A 638 -28.21 10.40 0.55
C ARG A 638 -29.62 10.08 0.02
N SER A 639 -29.75 9.86 -1.29
CA SER A 639 -31.07 9.61 -1.90
C SER A 639 -31.63 8.25 -1.46
N LYS A 640 -32.97 8.16 -1.36
CA LYS A 640 -33.62 6.88 -1.01
C LYS A 640 -33.28 5.80 -2.02
N GLU A 641 -33.25 6.12 -3.31
CA GLU A 641 -32.89 5.15 -4.36
C GLU A 641 -31.47 4.60 -4.17
N HIS A 642 -30.50 5.45 -3.81
CA HIS A 642 -29.12 5.00 -3.50
C HIS A 642 -29.10 4.06 -2.29
N ILE A 643 -29.84 4.38 -1.23
CA ILE A 643 -29.92 3.54 -0.01
C ILE A 643 -30.65 2.22 -0.30
N ASP A 644 -31.79 2.25 -0.98
CA ASP A 644 -32.55 1.06 -1.40
C ASP A 644 -31.70 0.15 -2.33
N ARG A 645 -30.82 0.75 -3.15
CA ARG A 645 -29.89 0.05 -4.05
C ARG A 645 -28.70 -0.54 -3.29
N ILE A 646 -28.10 0.23 -2.37
CA ILE A 646 -27.11 -0.25 -1.39
C ILE A 646 -27.69 -1.46 -0.68
N GLU A 647 -28.79 -1.35 0.07
CA GLU A 647 -29.32 -2.44 0.89
C GLU A 647 -29.58 -3.72 0.08
N LYS A 648 -30.16 -3.60 -1.12
CA LYS A 648 -30.38 -4.74 -2.03
C LYS A 648 -29.08 -5.40 -2.46
N TYR A 649 -28.06 -4.62 -2.83
CA TYR A 649 -26.73 -5.17 -3.11
C TYR A 649 -26.20 -5.87 -1.85
N LEU A 650 -26.09 -5.16 -0.72
CA LEU A 650 -25.49 -5.67 0.52
C LEU A 650 -26.13 -6.99 1.00
N ARG A 651 -27.45 -7.15 0.84
CA ARG A 651 -28.16 -8.40 1.18
C ARG A 651 -27.93 -9.50 0.14
N SER A 652 -27.96 -9.18 -1.15
CA SER A 652 -27.74 -10.15 -2.23
C SER A 652 -26.34 -10.76 -2.16
N VAL A 653 -25.36 -9.93 -1.81
CA VAL A 653 -23.97 -10.33 -1.58
C VAL A 653 -23.66 -10.49 -0.08
N ARG A 654 -24.69 -10.72 0.77
CA ARG A 654 -24.66 -11.04 2.22
C ARG A 654 -23.83 -10.18 3.20
N MET A 655 -23.11 -9.16 2.75
CA MET A 655 -22.24 -8.34 3.61
C MET A 655 -22.98 -7.26 4.42
N LEU A 656 -24.32 -7.28 4.43
CA LEU A 656 -25.12 -6.56 5.42
C LEU A 656 -25.16 -7.38 6.72
N ARG A 657 -24.52 -6.87 7.77
CA ARG A 657 -24.37 -7.53 9.07
C ARG A 657 -25.62 -7.34 9.94
N ASN A 658 -26.04 -8.40 10.63
CA ASN A 658 -26.79 -8.27 11.88
C ASN A 658 -25.88 -8.63 13.06
N TYR A 659 -25.56 -7.66 13.92
CA TYR A 659 -24.68 -7.84 15.07
C TYR A 659 -25.33 -8.53 16.28
N ASP A 660 -26.67 -8.64 16.31
CA ASP A 660 -27.40 -9.43 17.32
C ASP A 660 -27.54 -10.91 16.91
N ASP A 661 -27.14 -11.28 15.69
CA ASP A 661 -27.20 -12.65 15.16
C ASP A 661 -25.83 -13.33 15.18
N ALA A 662 -25.56 -14.05 16.26
CA ALA A 662 -24.34 -14.82 16.46
C ALA A 662 -24.19 -16.02 15.51
N SER A 663 -25.26 -16.48 14.82
CA SER A 663 -25.13 -17.51 13.77
C SER A 663 -24.42 -16.98 12.51
N GLN A 664 -24.31 -15.66 12.44
CA GLN A 664 -23.81 -14.89 11.31
C GLN A 664 -22.37 -14.39 11.55
N ASP A 665 -21.76 -14.67 12.70
CA ASP A 665 -20.44 -14.14 13.10
C ASP A 665 -19.27 -14.79 12.29
N PRO A 666 -18.28 -14.01 11.80
CA PRO A 666 -17.14 -14.54 11.04
C PRO A 666 -16.19 -15.45 11.85
N ILE A 667 -15.49 -16.34 11.14
CA ILE A 667 -14.41 -17.16 11.71
C ILE A 667 -13.09 -16.36 11.68
N PHE A 668 -12.77 -15.71 12.80
CA PHE A 668 -11.55 -14.93 12.96
C PHE A 668 -10.30 -15.79 13.19
N SER A 669 -9.11 -15.24 12.89
CA SER A 669 -7.82 -15.91 13.15
C SER A 669 -7.44 -15.96 14.64
N GLU A 670 -8.03 -15.06 15.43
CA GLU A 670 -7.81 -14.81 16.85
C GLU A 670 -9.01 -14.02 17.35
N VAL A 671 -9.50 -14.26 18.57
CA VAL A 671 -10.65 -13.53 19.14
C VAL A 671 -10.27 -12.92 20.48
N VAL A 672 -10.59 -11.64 20.65
CA VAL A 672 -10.38 -10.85 21.87
C VAL A 672 -11.72 -10.25 22.28
N THR A 673 -12.07 -10.32 23.57
CA THR A 673 -13.35 -9.80 24.08
C THR A 673 -13.13 -8.61 25.01
N LEU A 674 -13.99 -7.59 24.88
CA LEU A 674 -14.08 -6.44 25.78
C LEU A 674 -15.53 -6.25 26.24
N ASP A 675 -15.74 -6.29 27.56
CA ASP A 675 -16.98 -5.86 28.20
C ASP A 675 -16.98 -4.32 28.32
N LEU A 676 -17.95 -3.68 27.65
CA LEU A 676 -18.13 -2.23 27.62
C LEU A 676 -18.41 -1.62 29.00
N SER A 677 -18.88 -2.39 29.97
CA SER A 677 -19.10 -1.92 31.35
C SER A 677 -17.80 -1.64 32.10
N THR A 678 -16.67 -2.22 31.65
CA THR A 678 -15.33 -2.01 32.23
C THR A 678 -14.67 -0.70 31.78
N VAL A 679 -15.30 0.04 30.85
CA VAL A 679 -14.78 1.30 30.32
C VAL A 679 -15.04 2.42 31.32
N VAL A 680 -13.95 3.00 31.86
CA VAL A 680 -13.96 4.15 32.76
C VAL A 680 -13.30 5.36 32.09
N SER A 681 -13.74 6.56 32.47
CA SER A 681 -13.26 7.83 31.91
C SER A 681 -11.73 7.95 32.00
N SER A 682 -11.09 8.32 30.90
CA SER A 682 -9.64 8.17 30.69
C SER A 682 -9.02 9.31 29.88
N VAL A 683 -7.70 9.44 30.03
CA VAL A 683 -6.83 10.17 29.09
C VAL A 683 -5.68 9.28 28.64
N SER A 684 -5.01 9.62 27.55
CA SER A 684 -3.75 8.96 27.16
C SER A 684 -2.60 9.97 27.10
N GLY A 685 -1.49 9.67 27.79
CA GLY A 685 -0.35 10.58 27.89
C GLY A 685 0.68 10.15 28.95
N PRO A 686 1.76 10.94 29.14
CA PRO A 686 1.96 12.28 28.57
C PRO A 686 2.68 12.30 27.20
N LYS A 687 3.05 11.15 26.61
CA LYS A 687 3.87 11.10 25.38
C LYS A 687 3.47 10.06 24.31
N ARG A 688 2.51 9.15 24.56
CA ARG A 688 2.05 8.16 23.56
C ARG A 688 0.53 7.91 23.64
N PRO A 689 -0.14 7.50 22.55
CA PRO A 689 -1.61 7.31 22.55
C PRO A 689 -2.11 6.07 23.28
N HIS A 690 -1.27 5.04 23.44
CA HIS A 690 -1.59 3.82 24.20
C HIS A 690 -1.24 3.91 25.70
N ASP A 691 -0.63 5.01 26.15
CA ASP A 691 -0.34 5.27 27.57
C ASP A 691 -1.60 5.75 28.32
N ARG A 692 -2.66 4.92 28.29
CA ARG A 692 -3.96 5.20 28.93
C ARG A 692 -3.82 5.24 30.46
N VAL A 693 -4.28 6.36 31.03
CA VAL A 693 -4.45 6.65 32.46
C VAL A 693 -5.95 6.86 32.72
N SER A 694 -6.45 6.43 33.87
CA SER A 694 -7.81 6.81 34.28
C SER A 694 -7.85 8.29 34.67
N VAL A 695 -9.03 8.91 34.63
CA VAL A 695 -9.19 10.30 35.11
C VAL A 695 -8.98 10.41 36.63
N SER A 696 -9.24 9.35 37.39
CA SER A 696 -9.01 9.30 38.85
C SER A 696 -7.53 9.17 39.23
N ASP A 697 -6.73 8.45 38.44
CA ASP A 697 -5.29 8.24 38.72
C ASP A 697 -4.40 9.35 38.15
N MET A 698 -4.96 10.29 37.38
CA MET A 698 -4.20 11.21 36.54
C MET A 698 -3.22 12.09 37.33
N GLN A 699 -3.66 12.69 38.45
CA GLN A 699 -2.80 13.49 39.34
C GLN A 699 -1.61 12.67 39.87
N ILE A 700 -1.82 11.38 40.15
CA ILE A 700 -0.81 10.47 40.68
C ILE A 700 0.18 10.05 39.58
N ASP A 701 -0.32 9.67 38.40
CA ASP A 701 0.50 9.35 37.23
C ASP A 701 1.38 10.52 36.80
N PHE A 702 0.83 11.74 36.76
CA PHE A 702 1.58 12.93 36.39
C PHE A 702 2.70 13.26 37.39
N ARG A 703 2.42 13.27 38.69
CA ARG A 703 3.44 13.50 39.74
C ARG A 703 4.56 12.46 39.70
N ASN A 704 4.22 11.19 39.49
CA ASN A 704 5.20 10.13 39.28
C ASN A 704 6.04 10.37 38.01
N CYS A 705 5.42 10.81 36.91
CA CYS A 705 6.13 11.15 35.67
C CYS A 705 7.15 12.28 35.84
N LEU A 706 6.96 13.24 36.75
CA LEU A 706 7.93 14.31 36.97
C LEU A 706 9.27 13.76 37.47
N VAL A 707 9.26 12.83 38.44
CA VAL A 707 10.46 12.30 39.10
C VAL A 707 11.05 11.07 38.40
N ASN A 708 10.22 10.28 37.70
CA ASN A 708 10.67 9.10 36.95
C ASN A 708 11.79 9.43 35.96
N LYS A 709 12.76 8.49 35.80
CA LYS A 709 13.86 8.58 34.82
C LYS A 709 13.33 8.96 33.42
N VAL A 710 14.07 9.83 32.73
CA VAL A 710 13.70 10.37 31.40
C VAL A 710 13.28 9.25 30.44
N GLY A 711 12.06 9.35 29.92
CA GLY A 711 11.46 8.34 29.04
C GLY A 711 10.03 8.70 28.63
N PHE A 712 9.20 7.70 28.29
CA PHE A 712 7.79 7.92 27.92
C PHE A 712 6.92 8.38 29.10
N LYS A 713 7.17 7.83 30.30
CA LYS A 713 6.50 8.12 31.57
C LYS A 713 7.46 8.76 32.60
N GLY A 714 8.35 9.63 32.13
CA GLY A 714 9.40 10.22 32.96
C GLY A 714 10.06 11.48 32.39
N TYR A 715 10.29 12.47 33.26
CA TYR A 715 10.94 13.74 32.97
C TYR A 715 12.28 13.96 33.70
N GLY A 716 12.63 13.10 34.67
CA GLY A 716 13.91 13.10 35.36
C GLY A 716 14.18 14.32 36.25
N LEU A 717 13.13 15.00 36.73
CA LEU A 717 13.30 16.14 37.63
C LEU A 717 13.75 15.68 39.02
N THR A 718 14.66 16.43 39.64
CA THR A 718 14.97 16.25 41.05
C THR A 718 13.77 16.66 41.92
N PRO A 719 13.54 16.05 43.09
CA PRO A 719 12.41 16.41 43.95
C PRO A 719 12.34 17.91 44.27
N ALA A 720 13.48 18.57 44.45
CA ALA A 720 13.58 20.00 44.71
C ALA A 720 13.16 20.91 43.52
N LYS A 721 12.97 20.36 42.31
CA LYS A 721 12.43 21.09 41.14
C LYS A 721 10.94 20.81 40.87
N VAL A 722 10.31 19.86 41.57
CA VAL A 722 8.91 19.47 41.28
C VAL A 722 7.94 20.62 41.52
N ASP A 723 8.14 21.38 42.59
CA ASP A 723 7.28 22.51 42.99
C ASP A 723 7.70 23.86 42.35
N THR A 724 8.41 23.85 41.22
CA THR A 724 8.85 25.09 40.55
C THR A 724 7.65 25.91 40.05
N VAL A 725 7.64 27.21 40.37
CA VAL A 725 6.59 28.17 39.97
C VAL A 725 7.21 29.32 39.17
N GLY A 726 6.75 29.51 37.94
CA GLY A 726 7.06 30.68 37.12
C GLY A 726 5.93 31.71 37.20
N LYS A 727 6.24 32.98 37.52
CA LYS A 727 5.26 34.08 37.48
C LYS A 727 5.45 34.94 36.24
N PHE A 728 4.36 35.35 35.60
CA PHE A 728 4.35 36.18 34.40
C PHE A 728 3.12 37.10 34.38
N GLN A 729 3.15 38.14 33.54
CA GLN A 729 2.00 39.02 33.32
C GLN A 729 1.34 38.75 31.97
N TYR A 730 0.02 38.79 31.96
CA TYR A 730 -0.81 38.69 30.76
C TYR A 730 -2.00 39.64 30.89
N GLU A 731 -2.24 40.47 29.87
CA GLU A 731 -3.33 41.47 29.83
C GLU A 731 -3.43 42.36 31.10
N GLY A 732 -2.29 42.70 31.71
CA GLY A 732 -2.22 43.55 32.91
C GLY A 732 -2.54 42.85 34.23
N LYS A 733 -2.58 41.51 34.27
CA LYS A 733 -2.74 40.69 35.49
C LYS A 733 -1.56 39.74 35.66
N ASP A 734 -1.20 39.47 36.92
CA ASP A 734 -0.19 38.46 37.29
C ASP A 734 -0.80 37.05 37.30
N TYR A 735 -0.08 36.08 36.73
CA TYR A 735 -0.44 34.66 36.70
C TYR A 735 0.75 33.76 37.08
N GLU A 736 0.46 32.53 37.51
CA GLU A 736 1.45 31.51 37.87
C GLU A 736 1.33 30.27 36.97
N LEU A 737 2.46 29.81 36.41
CA LEU A 737 2.59 28.49 35.78
C LEU A 737 3.44 27.57 36.66
N LYS A 738 3.07 26.29 36.67
CA LYS A 738 3.69 25.22 37.46
C LYS A 738 3.87 23.99 36.56
N HIS A 739 4.59 22.99 37.04
CA HIS A 739 4.55 21.67 36.42
C HIS A 739 3.10 21.17 36.40
N GLY A 740 2.57 20.85 35.22
CA GLY A 740 1.19 20.40 35.04
C GLY A 740 0.22 21.46 34.53
N SER A 741 0.56 22.76 34.56
CA SER A 741 -0.31 23.83 34.03
C SER A 741 -0.67 23.59 32.56
N VAL A 742 -1.95 23.72 32.25
CA VAL A 742 -2.51 23.58 30.89
C VAL A 742 -2.31 24.90 30.16
N VAL A 743 -1.54 24.88 29.07
CA VAL A 743 -1.27 26.08 28.24
C VAL A 743 -1.93 25.98 26.86
N ILE A 744 -2.35 24.79 26.44
CA ILE A 744 -3.14 24.53 25.23
C ILE A 744 -4.31 23.61 25.58
N ALA A 745 -5.53 23.98 25.18
CA ALA A 745 -6.74 23.17 25.33
C ALA A 745 -7.55 23.18 24.02
N ALA A 746 -7.39 22.14 23.19
CA ALA A 746 -7.89 22.15 21.81
C ALA A 746 -8.94 21.07 21.54
N ILE A 747 -10.16 21.50 21.21
CA ILE A 747 -11.18 20.63 20.61
C ILE A 747 -10.89 20.60 19.11
N THR A 748 -10.33 19.49 18.65
CA THR A 748 -9.71 19.33 17.33
C THR A 748 -9.74 17.87 16.88
N SER A 749 -9.26 17.59 15.67
CA SER A 749 -9.27 16.29 14.97
C SER A 749 -10.62 15.72 14.60
N CYS A 750 -10.71 15.28 13.35
CA CYS A 750 -11.73 14.38 12.82
C CYS A 750 -12.04 13.18 13.74
N THR A 751 -11.09 12.68 14.54
CA THR A 751 -11.27 11.59 15.52
C THR A 751 -12.48 11.79 16.44
N ASN A 752 -12.74 13.04 16.85
CA ASN A 752 -13.82 13.39 17.77
C ASN A 752 -14.75 14.49 17.21
N THR A 753 -14.32 15.35 16.30
CA THR A 753 -15.19 16.40 15.73
C THR A 753 -16.23 15.88 14.75
N SER A 754 -16.07 14.65 14.24
CA SER A 754 -17.10 13.92 13.49
C SER A 754 -18.13 13.21 14.37
N ASN A 755 -18.07 13.38 15.69
CA ASN A 755 -18.93 12.67 16.63
C ASN A 755 -19.87 13.67 17.34
N PRO A 756 -21.13 13.81 16.87
CA PRO A 756 -22.06 14.77 17.45
C PRO A 756 -22.30 14.54 18.93
N SER A 757 -22.30 13.30 19.41
CA SER A 757 -22.51 12.99 20.82
C SER A 757 -21.46 13.66 21.73
N VAL A 758 -20.16 13.58 21.39
CA VAL A 758 -19.12 14.25 22.21
C VAL A 758 -19.02 15.76 21.93
N MET A 759 -19.38 16.24 20.74
CA MET A 759 -19.37 17.67 20.42
C MET A 759 -20.54 18.42 21.09
N LEU A 760 -21.76 17.88 21.01
CA LEU A 760 -22.92 18.37 21.76
C LEU A 760 -22.70 18.19 23.26
N GLY A 761 -22.10 17.06 23.70
CA GLY A 761 -21.70 16.86 25.10
C GLY A 761 -20.75 17.94 25.61
N ALA A 762 -19.76 18.36 24.82
CA ALA A 762 -18.87 19.47 25.16
C ALA A 762 -19.63 20.81 25.24
N GLY A 763 -20.54 21.09 24.30
CA GLY A 763 -21.40 22.27 24.34
C GLY A 763 -22.34 22.32 25.55
N LEU A 764 -22.94 21.18 25.92
CA LEU A 764 -23.80 21.06 27.10
C LEU A 764 -23.01 21.19 28.41
N LEU A 765 -21.78 20.66 28.47
CA LEU A 765 -20.87 20.86 29.61
C LEU A 765 -20.46 22.34 29.73
N ALA A 766 -20.11 23.00 28.60
CA ALA A 766 -19.81 24.42 28.57
C ALA A 766 -20.99 25.27 29.07
N LYS A 767 -22.21 24.94 28.64
CA LYS A 767 -23.44 25.56 29.13
C LYS A 767 -23.61 25.42 30.63
N LYS A 768 -23.57 24.19 31.17
CA LYS A 768 -23.69 23.92 32.62
C LYS A 768 -22.58 24.60 33.43
N ALA A 769 -21.35 24.64 32.91
CA ALA A 769 -20.21 25.31 33.56
C ALA A 769 -20.40 26.84 33.65
N VAL A 770 -20.78 27.47 32.53
CA VAL A 770 -21.05 28.92 32.46
C VAL A 770 -22.25 29.33 33.32
N GLU A 771 -23.32 28.52 33.35
CA GLU A 771 -24.50 28.74 34.18
C GLU A 771 -24.20 28.51 35.68
N ALA A 772 -23.20 27.68 36.01
CA ALA A 772 -22.65 27.57 37.36
C ALA A 772 -21.66 28.69 37.74
N GLY A 773 -21.23 29.53 36.78
CA GLY A 773 -20.33 30.66 36.99
C GLY A 773 -18.83 30.38 36.76
N LEU A 774 -18.48 29.20 36.23
CA LEU A 774 -17.10 28.83 35.89
C LEU A 774 -16.63 29.56 34.61
N ASN A 775 -15.31 29.78 34.50
CA ASN A 775 -14.65 30.39 33.34
C ASN A 775 -13.30 29.69 33.09
N VAL A 776 -12.63 29.98 31.98
CA VAL A 776 -11.27 29.50 31.65
C VAL A 776 -10.29 30.68 31.72
N GLU A 777 -9.12 30.48 32.32
CA GLU A 777 -8.08 31.52 32.45
C GLU A 777 -7.66 32.09 31.08
N PRO A 778 -7.41 33.41 30.94
CA PRO A 778 -7.28 34.06 29.64
C PRO A 778 -6.01 33.66 28.89
N TYR A 779 -4.95 33.29 29.61
CA TYR A 779 -3.65 32.91 29.03
C TYR A 779 -3.66 31.52 28.35
N ILE A 780 -4.66 30.68 28.61
CA ILE A 780 -4.74 29.32 28.08
C ILE A 780 -5.15 29.36 26.60
N LYS A 781 -4.35 28.77 25.71
CA LYS A 781 -4.68 28.72 24.27
C LYS A 781 -5.77 27.70 24.00
N THR A 782 -7.01 28.15 24.12
CA THR A 782 -8.25 27.45 23.79
C THR A 782 -8.54 27.55 22.29
N SER A 783 -9.05 26.48 21.68
CA SER A 783 -9.49 26.51 20.29
C SER A 783 -10.55 25.44 19.98
N LEU A 784 -11.53 25.78 19.14
CA LEU A 784 -12.44 24.82 18.51
C LEU A 784 -12.15 24.75 16.99
N SER A 785 -11.84 23.55 16.52
CA SER A 785 -11.43 23.25 15.14
C SER A 785 -12.33 22.17 14.53
N PRO A 786 -13.55 22.50 14.06
CA PRO A 786 -14.50 21.52 13.52
C PRO A 786 -14.00 20.87 12.22
N GLY A 787 -14.41 19.61 11.98
CA GLY A 787 -14.02 18.88 10.78
C GLY A 787 -15.01 18.96 9.61
N SER A 788 -16.18 19.58 9.77
CA SER A 788 -17.03 20.05 8.67
C SER A 788 -17.91 21.21 9.14
N GLY A 789 -18.49 21.95 8.19
CA GLY A 789 -19.47 23.02 8.50
C GLY A 789 -20.76 22.51 9.17
N VAL A 790 -21.06 21.20 9.07
CA VAL A 790 -22.23 20.58 9.71
C VAL A 790 -22.12 20.64 11.24
N VAL A 791 -20.90 20.54 11.77
CA VAL A 791 -20.60 20.66 13.21
C VAL A 791 -20.99 22.02 13.75
N THR A 792 -20.62 23.09 13.04
CA THR A 792 -21.01 24.47 13.41
C THR A 792 -22.52 24.60 13.39
N TYR A 793 -23.19 24.11 12.35
CA TYR A 793 -24.64 24.19 12.18
C TYR A 793 -25.40 23.57 13.37
N TYR A 794 -25.07 22.34 13.79
CA TYR A 794 -25.78 21.73 14.93
C TYR A 794 -25.40 22.33 16.29
N LEU A 795 -24.19 22.90 16.45
CA LEU A 795 -23.80 23.64 17.67
C LEU A 795 -24.48 25.03 17.76
N GLU A 796 -24.78 25.65 16.63
CA GLU A 796 -25.51 26.91 16.52
C GLU A 796 -27.00 26.70 16.80
N GLU A 797 -27.65 25.76 16.09
CA GLU A 797 -29.08 25.43 16.26
C GLU A 797 -29.42 24.88 17.65
N SER A 798 -28.52 24.11 18.28
CA SER A 798 -28.70 23.68 19.68
C SER A 798 -28.37 24.77 20.72
N GLY A 799 -27.93 25.96 20.27
CA GLY A 799 -27.71 27.13 21.11
C GLY A 799 -26.50 27.05 22.04
N VAL A 800 -25.52 26.18 21.76
CA VAL A 800 -24.35 25.96 22.65
C VAL A 800 -23.13 26.81 22.30
N ILE A 801 -23.00 27.32 21.07
CA ILE A 801 -21.87 28.18 20.65
C ILE A 801 -21.61 29.36 21.60
N PRO A 802 -22.60 30.16 22.05
CA PRO A 802 -22.33 31.31 22.93
C PRO A 802 -21.65 30.94 24.25
N TYR A 803 -21.91 29.72 24.75
CA TYR A 803 -21.30 29.20 25.97
C TYR A 803 -19.87 28.68 25.72
N LEU A 804 -19.62 28.07 24.55
CA LEU A 804 -18.28 27.67 24.11
C LEU A 804 -17.37 28.90 23.90
N THR A 805 -17.84 29.91 23.16
CA THR A 805 -17.18 31.22 22.98
C THR A 805 -16.84 31.87 24.32
N LYS A 806 -17.76 31.87 25.31
CA LYS A 806 -17.48 32.45 26.63
C LYS A 806 -16.38 31.71 27.41
N LEU A 807 -16.17 30.42 27.16
CA LEU A 807 -15.03 29.65 27.68
C LEU A 807 -13.77 29.72 26.78
N GLY A 808 -13.78 30.56 25.74
CA GLY A 808 -12.68 30.77 24.80
C GLY A 808 -12.57 29.73 23.68
N PHE A 809 -13.55 28.82 23.55
CA PHE A 809 -13.61 27.79 22.50
C PHE A 809 -14.31 28.32 21.24
N ASP A 810 -13.87 29.48 20.76
CA ASP A 810 -14.28 30.00 19.46
C ASP A 810 -13.82 29.11 18.30
N ILE A 811 -14.61 29.10 17.23
CA ILE A 811 -14.29 28.42 15.98
C ILE A 811 -13.13 29.16 15.31
N VAL A 812 -11.98 28.52 15.21
CA VAL A 812 -10.75 29.10 14.63
C VAL A 812 -10.51 28.70 13.17
N GLY A 813 -11.36 27.85 12.59
CA GLY A 813 -11.30 27.41 11.19
C GLY A 813 -11.79 25.98 10.99
N TYR A 814 -11.76 25.50 9.74
CA TYR A 814 -12.10 24.13 9.36
C TYR A 814 -10.88 23.39 8.80
N GLY A 815 -10.17 22.64 9.64
CA GLY A 815 -8.93 21.96 9.25
C GLY A 815 -8.18 21.33 10.43
N CYS A 816 -7.09 20.61 10.13
CA CYS A 816 -6.42 19.73 11.10
C CYS A 816 -5.73 20.46 12.26
N MET A 817 -5.25 21.69 12.05
CA MET A 817 -4.79 22.63 13.10
C MET A 817 -3.97 21.96 14.23
N THR A 818 -4.37 22.09 15.49
CA THR A 818 -3.62 21.57 16.66
C THR A 818 -3.40 20.05 16.62
N CYS A 819 -4.25 19.27 15.94
CA CYS A 819 -4.04 17.82 15.80
C CYS A 819 -2.78 17.46 14.99
N ILE A 820 -2.38 18.29 14.02
CA ILE A 820 -1.19 18.03 13.20
C ILE A 820 0.07 18.74 13.71
N GLY A 821 -0.07 19.67 14.67
CA GLY A 821 0.98 20.57 15.14
C GLY A 821 0.89 21.99 14.58
N ASN A 822 -0.14 22.31 13.78
CA ASN A 822 -0.46 23.66 13.32
C ASN A 822 -1.15 24.49 14.42
N SER A 823 -0.69 24.37 15.67
CA SER A 823 -1.24 24.98 16.88
C SER A 823 -0.95 26.49 17.00
N GLY A 824 -0.11 27.04 16.12
CA GLY A 824 0.32 28.44 16.12
C GLY A 824 1.14 28.83 17.36
N PRO A 825 1.61 30.08 17.48
CA PRO A 825 2.43 30.52 18.60
C PRO A 825 1.65 30.55 19.92
N LEU A 826 2.35 30.29 21.03
CA LEU A 826 1.96 30.77 22.36
C LEU A 826 2.46 32.22 22.56
N PRO A 827 1.82 33.03 23.43
CA PRO A 827 2.32 34.34 23.83
C PRO A 827 3.77 34.30 24.34
N ASP A 828 4.60 35.26 23.94
CA ASP A 828 6.04 35.27 24.26
C ASP A 828 6.33 35.20 25.77
N ALA A 829 5.55 35.93 26.60
CA ALA A 829 5.67 35.88 28.07
C ALA A 829 5.41 34.48 28.68
N ILE A 830 4.65 33.63 27.99
CA ILE A 830 4.43 32.21 28.38
C ILE A 830 5.60 31.36 27.91
N VAL A 831 6.12 31.59 26.70
CA VAL A 831 7.30 30.90 26.17
C VAL A 831 8.53 31.16 27.05
N GLU A 832 8.82 32.43 27.33
CA GLU A 832 9.94 32.85 28.18
C GLU A 832 9.88 32.21 29.58
N ILE A 833 8.71 32.20 30.24
CA ILE A 833 8.59 31.68 31.60
C ILE A 833 8.64 30.14 31.66
N ILE A 834 8.20 29.45 30.59
CA ILE A 834 8.36 27.99 30.46
C ILE A 834 9.84 27.63 30.28
N GLU A 835 10.53 28.31 29.35
CA GLU A 835 11.93 28.00 29.02
C GLU A 835 12.89 28.37 30.16
N LYS A 836 12.72 29.56 30.77
CA LYS A 836 13.54 30.05 31.89
C LYS A 836 13.49 29.16 33.13
N ASN A 837 12.37 28.47 33.37
CA ASN A 837 12.16 27.64 34.55
C ASN A 837 12.04 26.13 34.21
N GLU A 838 12.36 25.72 32.98
CA GLU A 838 12.32 24.34 32.47
C GLU A 838 10.97 23.61 32.65
N LEU A 839 9.86 24.34 32.74
CA LEU A 839 8.57 23.81 33.20
C LEU A 839 8.03 22.69 32.30
N VAL A 840 7.35 21.72 32.93
CA VAL A 840 6.60 20.66 32.23
C VAL A 840 5.15 21.10 32.10
N CYS A 841 4.90 22.03 31.16
CA CYS A 841 3.57 22.50 30.83
C CYS A 841 2.86 21.55 29.85
N CYS A 842 1.52 21.56 29.92
CA CYS A 842 0.66 20.55 29.31
C CYS A 842 -0.17 21.10 28.13
N GLY A 843 -0.31 20.29 27.09
CA GLY A 843 -1.37 20.42 26.08
C GLY A 843 -2.43 19.33 26.26
N VAL A 844 -3.70 19.69 26.30
CA VAL A 844 -4.82 18.74 26.33
C VAL A 844 -5.61 18.90 25.04
N LEU A 845 -5.85 17.79 24.31
CA LEU A 845 -6.48 17.84 23.00
C LEU A 845 -7.35 16.61 22.71
N SER A 846 -8.41 16.80 21.93
CA SER A 846 -9.24 15.70 21.40
C SER A 846 -8.68 15.06 20.12
N GLY A 847 -7.34 15.08 19.99
CA GLY A 847 -6.63 14.42 18.89
C GLY A 847 -6.43 12.92 19.11
N ASN A 848 -5.63 12.33 18.24
CA ASN A 848 -5.22 10.91 18.28
C ASN A 848 -3.70 10.72 18.48
N ARG A 849 -2.87 11.78 18.38
CA ARG A 849 -1.42 11.75 18.59
C ARG A 849 -0.95 12.83 19.56
N ASN A 850 -0.12 12.43 20.52
CA ASN A 850 0.39 13.24 21.64
C ASN A 850 1.92 13.10 21.83
N PHE A 851 2.65 12.72 20.79
CA PHE A 851 4.11 12.59 20.84
C PHE A 851 4.79 13.89 21.26
N GLU A 852 5.88 13.79 22.02
CA GLU A 852 6.53 14.97 22.61
C GLU A 852 7.08 15.92 21.53
N GLY A 853 6.65 17.19 21.55
CA GLY A 853 6.97 18.19 20.52
C GLY A 853 6.08 18.15 19.27
N ARG A 854 5.11 17.23 19.17
CA ARG A 854 4.16 17.15 18.04
C ARG A 854 3.06 18.21 18.10
N VAL A 855 2.59 18.55 19.31
CA VAL A 855 1.44 19.45 19.52
C VAL A 855 1.88 20.92 19.50
N HIS A 856 2.89 21.27 20.30
CA HIS A 856 3.58 22.57 20.30
C HIS A 856 5.00 22.37 20.87
N PRO A 857 6.02 23.16 20.48
CA PRO A 857 7.38 22.99 21.00
C PRO A 857 7.49 23.08 22.53
N ASN A 858 6.73 24.00 23.15
CA ASN A 858 6.78 24.25 24.59
C ASN A 858 5.84 23.36 25.43
N THR A 859 5.07 22.43 24.85
CA THR A 859 4.27 21.46 25.62
C THR A 859 5.00 20.12 25.77
N ARG A 860 5.75 20.00 26.87
CA ARG A 860 6.55 18.79 27.20
C ARG A 860 5.67 17.60 27.60
N ALA A 861 4.42 17.81 28.00
CA ALA A 861 3.43 16.78 28.27
C ALA A 861 2.19 17.03 27.42
N ASN A 862 1.63 15.97 26.81
CA ASN A 862 0.45 16.09 25.96
C ASN A 862 -0.53 14.93 26.23
N TYR A 863 -1.81 15.27 26.41
CA TYR A 863 -2.86 14.34 26.81
C TYR A 863 -4.00 14.30 25.79
N LEU A 864 -4.31 13.09 25.31
CA LEU A 864 -5.50 12.82 24.50
C LEU A 864 -6.69 12.63 25.44
N ALA A 865 -7.77 13.37 25.21
CA ALA A 865 -8.94 13.39 26.07
C ALA A 865 -10.22 13.63 25.24
N SER A 866 -11.39 13.27 25.77
CA SER A 866 -12.67 13.61 25.11
C SER A 866 -12.87 15.14 25.06
N PRO A 867 -13.62 15.68 24.09
CA PRO A 867 -13.95 17.11 24.05
C PRO A 867 -14.52 17.66 25.38
N LEU A 868 -15.26 16.85 26.14
CA LEU A 868 -15.75 17.20 27.48
C LEU A 868 -14.60 17.37 28.48
N LEU A 869 -13.64 16.44 28.48
CA LEU A 869 -12.45 16.52 29.35
C LEU A 869 -11.48 17.64 28.93
N VAL A 870 -11.40 17.99 27.64
CA VAL A 870 -10.63 19.17 27.18
C VAL A 870 -11.15 20.44 27.85
N ILE A 871 -12.48 20.62 27.92
CA ILE A 871 -13.08 21.77 28.64
C ILE A 871 -12.87 21.65 30.15
N ALA A 872 -13.02 20.46 30.74
CA ALA A 872 -12.81 20.25 32.17
C ALA A 872 -11.38 20.61 32.62
N TYR A 873 -10.35 20.19 31.87
CA TYR A 873 -8.96 20.55 32.14
C TYR A 873 -8.63 22.01 31.80
N ALA A 874 -9.33 22.63 30.85
CA ALA A 874 -9.21 24.07 30.61
C ALA A 874 -9.74 24.91 31.79
N ILE A 875 -10.89 24.52 32.36
CA ILE A 875 -11.45 25.16 33.57
C ILE A 875 -10.56 24.92 34.79
N ALA A 876 -10.02 23.71 34.96
CA ALA A 876 -9.11 23.39 36.06
C ALA A 876 -7.72 24.06 35.96
N GLY A 877 -7.30 24.49 34.76
CA GLY A 877 -6.02 25.16 34.50
C GLY A 877 -4.76 24.29 34.69
N THR A 878 -4.88 23.08 35.22
CA THR A 878 -3.79 22.13 35.45
C THR A 878 -4.25 20.70 35.22
N VAL A 879 -3.33 19.83 34.79
CA VAL A 879 -3.57 18.37 34.77
C VAL A 879 -3.33 17.74 36.14
N ASP A 880 -2.68 18.45 37.07
CA ASP A 880 -2.39 18.02 38.44
C ASP A 880 -3.63 18.10 39.36
N PHE A 881 -4.78 17.63 38.87
CA PHE A 881 -6.11 17.86 39.45
C PHE A 881 -6.86 16.54 39.70
N ASP A 882 -7.66 16.51 40.76
CA ASP A 882 -8.51 15.36 41.13
C ASP A 882 -9.97 15.78 41.15
N PHE A 883 -10.72 15.44 40.09
CA PHE A 883 -12.12 15.90 39.91
C PHE A 883 -13.13 15.28 40.90
N GLU A 884 -12.76 14.26 41.67
CA GLU A 884 -13.62 13.70 42.72
C GLU A 884 -13.46 14.45 44.04
N LYS A 885 -12.23 14.87 44.36
CA LYS A 885 -11.87 15.47 45.65
C LYS A 885 -11.79 17.00 45.60
N GLN A 886 -11.43 17.58 44.46
CA GLN A 886 -11.20 19.02 44.28
C GLN A 886 -12.34 19.66 43.47
N PRO A 887 -12.93 20.78 43.94
CA PRO A 887 -13.94 21.51 43.17
C PRO A 887 -13.29 22.37 42.07
N LEU A 888 -13.94 22.42 40.90
CA LEU A 888 -13.56 23.26 39.75
C LEU A 888 -13.68 24.77 40.05
N GLY A 889 -14.48 25.12 41.05
CA GLY A 889 -14.75 26.49 41.46
C GLY A 889 -15.89 26.53 42.47
N HIS A 890 -16.37 27.73 42.77
CA HIS A 890 -17.47 27.96 43.70
C HIS A 890 -18.52 28.87 43.07
N LYS A 891 -19.80 28.58 43.31
CA LYS A 891 -20.91 29.47 42.94
C LYS A 891 -20.84 30.77 43.74
N SER A 892 -21.54 31.80 43.30
CA SER A 892 -21.64 33.10 43.99
C SER A 892 -22.15 33.05 45.44
N ASN A 893 -22.77 31.93 45.85
CA ASN A 893 -23.20 31.65 47.23
C ASN A 893 -22.19 30.81 48.04
N GLY A 894 -20.98 30.55 47.52
CA GLY A 894 -19.95 29.73 48.17
C GLY A 894 -20.09 28.21 47.99
N THR A 895 -21.10 27.71 47.27
CA THR A 895 -21.26 26.27 47.04
C THR A 895 -20.15 25.75 46.11
N PRO A 896 -19.37 24.71 46.48
CA PRO A 896 -18.37 24.11 45.59
C PRO A 896 -19.03 23.43 44.39
N ILE A 897 -18.36 23.46 43.24
CA ILE A 897 -18.81 22.86 41.98
C ILE A 897 -17.83 21.75 41.59
N TYR A 898 -18.31 20.51 41.48
CA TYR A 898 -17.54 19.36 41.02
C TYR A 898 -17.86 19.04 39.56
N LEU A 899 -16.96 18.29 38.88
CA LEU A 899 -17.16 17.89 37.48
C LEU A 899 -18.48 17.13 37.27
N ARG A 900 -18.86 16.26 38.23
CA ARG A 900 -20.14 15.52 38.22
C ARG A 900 -21.38 16.41 38.23
N ASP A 901 -21.29 17.64 38.72
CA ASP A 901 -22.43 18.57 38.83
C ASP A 901 -22.71 19.27 37.49
N ILE A 902 -21.73 19.29 36.57
CA ILE A 902 -21.81 19.93 35.24
C ILE A 902 -21.71 18.94 34.07
N TRP A 903 -21.50 17.64 34.34
CA TRP A 903 -21.41 16.63 33.28
C TRP A 903 -22.81 16.35 32.68
N PRO A 904 -22.97 16.30 31.35
CA PRO A 904 -24.21 15.84 30.71
C PRO A 904 -24.28 14.31 30.65
N THR A 905 -25.44 13.73 30.93
CA THR A 905 -25.66 12.29 30.75
C THR A 905 -25.76 11.91 29.27
N ARG A 906 -25.43 10.66 28.92
CA ARG A 906 -25.59 10.13 27.55
C ARG A 906 -27.02 10.33 27.00
N THR A 907 -28.04 10.23 27.86
CA THR A 907 -29.45 10.44 27.48
C THR A 907 -29.77 11.90 27.13
N GLU A 908 -29.24 12.87 27.87
CA GLU A 908 -29.36 14.31 27.52
C GLU A 908 -28.73 14.58 26.14
N ILE A 909 -27.53 14.04 25.91
CA ILE A 909 -26.80 14.18 24.64
C ILE A 909 -27.61 13.60 23.48
N GLN A 910 -28.09 12.37 23.60
CA GLN A 910 -28.83 11.67 22.54
C GLN A 910 -30.16 12.37 22.20
N ALA A 911 -30.84 12.99 23.17
CA ALA A 911 -32.05 13.75 22.91
C ALA A 911 -31.78 15.01 22.05
N VAL A 912 -30.69 15.73 22.33
CA VAL A 912 -30.25 16.88 21.53
C VAL A 912 -29.78 16.43 20.14
N GLU A 913 -29.02 15.33 20.07
CA GLU A 913 -28.53 14.78 18.80
C GLU A 913 -29.66 14.39 17.84
N GLN A 914 -30.70 13.70 18.35
CA GLN A 914 -31.89 13.33 17.56
C GLN A 914 -32.73 14.54 17.11
N GLN A 915 -32.73 15.63 17.90
CA GLN A 915 -33.48 16.84 17.57
C GLN A 915 -32.78 17.70 16.51
N TYR A 916 -31.45 17.89 16.64
CA TYR A 916 -30.73 18.90 15.87
C TYR A 916 -29.83 18.35 14.74
N VAL A 917 -29.51 17.05 14.67
CA VAL A 917 -28.63 16.52 13.59
C VAL A 917 -29.46 15.95 12.43
N ILE A 918 -29.95 16.84 11.55
CA ILE A 918 -30.96 16.52 10.52
C ILE A 918 -30.42 16.53 9.06
N PRO A 919 -31.02 15.77 8.12
CA PRO A 919 -30.55 15.67 6.72
C PRO A 919 -30.54 16.96 5.90
N ALA A 920 -31.23 18.01 6.33
CA ALA A 920 -31.21 19.31 5.67
C ALA A 920 -29.84 19.98 5.78
N MET A 921 -29.17 19.87 6.94
CA MET A 921 -27.89 20.52 7.23
C MET A 921 -26.78 19.98 6.31
N PHE A 922 -26.68 18.66 6.18
CA PHE A 922 -25.74 18.00 5.28
C PHE A 922 -25.93 18.46 3.83
N LYS A 923 -27.18 18.55 3.35
CA LYS A 923 -27.47 19.04 2.00
C LYS A 923 -27.08 20.49 1.82
N GLU A 924 -27.34 21.35 2.79
CA GLU A 924 -26.98 22.77 2.68
C GLU A 924 -25.46 22.98 2.66
N VAL A 925 -24.73 22.36 3.59
CA VAL A 925 -23.26 22.47 3.69
C VAL A 925 -22.61 21.90 2.43
N TYR A 926 -22.95 20.68 2.03
CA TYR A 926 -22.31 20.02 0.89
C TYR A 926 -22.74 20.55 -0.48
N SER A 927 -23.89 21.23 -0.61
CA SER A 927 -24.24 21.94 -1.87
C SER A 927 -23.27 23.07 -2.24
N LYS A 928 -22.53 23.61 -1.26
CA LYS A 928 -21.62 24.75 -1.42
C LYS A 928 -20.16 24.31 -1.66
N ILE A 929 -19.83 23.04 -1.42
CA ILE A 929 -18.44 22.57 -1.31
C ILE A 929 -17.65 22.64 -2.62
N GLU A 930 -18.28 22.33 -3.76
CA GLU A 930 -17.63 22.32 -5.08
C GLU A 930 -17.33 23.73 -5.60
N HIS A 931 -18.05 24.74 -5.11
CA HIS A 931 -17.85 26.15 -5.47
C HIS A 931 -16.76 26.81 -4.61
N GLY A 932 -16.68 26.42 -3.33
CA GLY A 932 -15.70 26.93 -2.37
C GLY A 932 -15.91 28.39 -1.97
N SER A 933 -14.89 28.95 -1.32
CA SER A 933 -14.87 30.38 -0.97
C SER A 933 -14.76 31.27 -2.22
N SER A 934 -15.22 32.52 -2.12
CA SER A 934 -15.05 33.52 -3.19
C SER A 934 -13.57 33.73 -3.57
N ASN A 935 -12.67 33.64 -2.59
CA ASN A 935 -11.22 33.66 -2.80
C ASN A 935 -10.75 32.46 -3.62
N TRP A 936 -11.23 31.24 -3.33
CA TRP A 936 -10.95 30.06 -4.16
C TRP A 936 -11.52 30.20 -5.57
N ALA A 937 -12.77 30.64 -5.73
CA ALA A 937 -13.40 30.81 -7.04
C ALA A 937 -12.61 31.79 -7.93
N ASN A 938 -12.27 32.98 -7.40
CA ASN A 938 -11.56 34.05 -8.11
C ASN A 938 -10.08 33.76 -8.39
N LEU A 939 -9.48 32.75 -7.75
CA LEU A 939 -8.07 32.41 -7.91
C LEU A 939 -7.78 31.90 -9.33
N VAL A 940 -7.02 32.68 -10.11
CA VAL A 940 -6.62 32.36 -11.49
C VAL A 940 -5.52 31.30 -11.47
N ALA A 941 -5.70 30.23 -12.25
CA ALA A 941 -4.71 29.16 -12.45
C ALA A 941 -4.40 29.01 -13.95
N PRO A 942 -3.18 28.59 -14.35
CA PRO A 942 -2.82 28.36 -15.75
C PRO A 942 -3.75 27.39 -16.49
N SER A 943 -3.79 27.50 -17.83
CA SER A 943 -4.66 26.72 -18.72
C SER A 943 -3.95 25.68 -19.60
N GLY A 944 -2.63 25.52 -19.46
CA GLY A 944 -1.85 24.50 -20.19
C GLY A 944 -1.80 23.16 -19.45
N LYS A 945 -1.69 22.04 -20.19
CA LYS A 945 -1.54 20.68 -19.61
C LYS A 945 -0.18 20.40 -18.96
N LEU A 946 0.80 21.28 -19.19
CA LEU A 946 2.15 21.26 -18.59
C LEU A 946 2.28 22.47 -17.65
N TYR A 947 3.03 22.32 -16.56
CA TYR A 947 3.16 23.39 -15.57
C TYR A 947 4.23 24.41 -15.97
N PRO A 948 3.92 25.73 -15.98
CA PRO A 948 4.93 26.77 -16.19
C PRO A 948 5.73 27.00 -14.89
N TRP A 949 6.83 26.27 -14.70
CA TRP A 949 7.70 26.41 -13.54
C TRP A 949 8.32 27.82 -13.43
N ASP A 950 8.16 28.48 -12.28
CA ASP A 950 8.85 29.74 -11.97
C ASP A 950 10.17 29.46 -11.22
N VAL A 951 11.29 29.92 -11.78
CA VAL A 951 12.63 29.80 -11.18
C VAL A 951 12.79 30.58 -9.86
N ASN A 952 11.96 31.62 -9.66
CA ASN A 952 11.93 32.44 -8.46
C ASN A 952 11.11 31.80 -7.33
N SER A 953 10.25 30.83 -7.66
CA SER A 953 9.40 30.15 -6.68
C SER A 953 10.20 29.64 -5.48
N THR A 954 9.56 29.68 -4.31
CA THR A 954 10.05 29.04 -3.10
C THR A 954 9.13 27.91 -2.61
N TYR A 955 8.03 27.63 -3.30
CA TYR A 955 7.06 26.57 -2.95
C TYR A 955 6.98 25.44 -3.97
N ILE A 956 7.08 25.73 -5.28
CA ILE A 956 6.88 24.78 -6.39
C ILE A 956 8.09 24.86 -7.33
N LYS A 957 8.95 23.84 -7.29
CA LYS A 957 10.17 23.70 -8.12
C LYS A 957 10.15 22.34 -8.84
N ASN A 958 10.64 22.30 -10.07
CA ASN A 958 10.86 21.04 -10.79
C ASN A 958 11.96 20.22 -10.08
N PRO A 959 11.67 19.00 -9.57
CA PRO A 959 12.62 18.21 -8.80
C PRO A 959 13.65 17.52 -9.71
N PRO A 960 14.92 17.39 -9.27
CA PRO A 960 16.01 16.91 -10.13
C PRO A 960 16.02 15.38 -10.34
N TYR A 961 15.00 14.65 -9.86
CA TYR A 961 14.93 13.18 -9.90
C TYR A 961 15.14 12.61 -11.31
N PHE A 962 14.65 13.34 -12.32
CA PHE A 962 14.64 12.89 -13.71
C PHE A 962 15.71 13.56 -14.57
N ASP A 963 16.55 14.47 -14.07
CA ASP A 963 17.40 15.32 -14.92
C ASP A 963 18.36 14.54 -15.83
N ASN A 964 18.90 13.42 -15.32
CA ASN A 964 19.77 12.50 -16.06
C ASN A 964 19.05 11.21 -16.48
N LEU A 965 17.70 11.18 -16.49
CA LEU A 965 16.93 9.99 -16.83
C LEU A 965 17.07 9.63 -18.31
N GLN A 966 17.71 8.49 -18.58
CA GLN A 966 17.84 7.90 -19.91
C GLN A 966 16.76 6.84 -20.14
N LYS A 967 16.45 6.55 -21.42
CA LYS A 967 15.49 5.49 -21.78
C LYS A 967 15.98 4.11 -21.34
N GLU A 968 17.25 3.82 -21.61
CA GLU A 968 17.96 2.62 -21.17
C GLU A 968 18.08 2.56 -19.63
N LEU A 969 18.32 1.35 -19.11
CA LEU A 969 18.50 1.10 -17.68
C LEU A 969 19.95 1.36 -17.25
N PRO A 970 20.19 1.95 -16.06
CA PRO A 970 21.54 2.06 -15.52
C PRO A 970 22.04 0.68 -15.06
N LEU A 971 23.32 0.38 -15.33
CA LEU A 971 23.99 -0.78 -14.73
C LEU A 971 24.00 -0.65 -13.20
N ILE A 972 23.66 -1.75 -12.50
CA ILE A 972 23.77 -1.83 -11.04
C ILE A 972 25.26 -1.84 -10.68
N LYS A 973 25.66 -1.04 -9.69
CA LYS A 973 27.04 -0.95 -9.24
C LYS A 973 27.11 -1.23 -7.75
N SER A 974 28.01 -2.12 -7.34
CA SER A 974 28.38 -2.30 -5.94
C SER A 974 28.71 -0.94 -5.32
N ILE A 975 28.20 -0.69 -4.12
CA ILE A 975 28.50 0.55 -3.39
C ILE A 975 29.91 0.39 -2.82
N THR A 976 30.88 1.13 -3.36
CA THR A 976 32.28 1.04 -2.93
C THR A 976 32.73 2.27 -2.15
N ARG A 977 33.59 2.04 -1.16
CA ARG A 977 34.23 3.03 -0.27
C ARG A 977 33.26 4.06 0.34
N ALA A 978 32.03 3.64 0.61
CA ALA A 978 31.00 4.54 1.11
C ALA A 978 31.26 4.94 2.57
N ARG A 979 30.78 6.13 2.96
CA ARG A 979 30.88 6.63 4.34
C ARG A 979 29.52 6.75 4.99
N VAL A 980 29.48 6.58 6.31
CA VAL A 980 28.25 6.73 7.09
C VAL A 980 27.98 8.22 7.30
N LEU A 981 26.85 8.72 6.79
CA LEU A 981 26.43 10.11 7.01
C LEU A 981 25.82 10.30 8.40
N VAL A 982 25.08 9.30 8.89
CA VAL A 982 24.44 9.27 10.22
C VAL A 982 24.49 7.86 10.81
N ASN A 983 24.81 7.76 12.10
CA ASN A 983 24.80 6.51 12.87
C ASN A 983 23.74 6.68 13.99
N LEU A 984 22.62 5.98 13.90
CA LEU A 984 21.41 6.27 14.68
C LEU A 984 21.01 5.11 15.62
N GLY A 985 20.21 5.42 16.64
CA GLY A 985 19.67 4.45 17.59
C GLY A 985 18.39 3.73 17.10
N ASP A 986 17.63 3.21 18.06
CA ASP A 986 16.33 2.54 17.86
C ASP A 986 15.18 3.55 17.63
N SER A 987 14.09 3.07 17.02
CA SER A 987 12.79 3.75 16.83
C SER A 987 12.88 5.15 16.18
N VAL A 988 13.80 5.30 15.24
CA VAL A 988 14.00 6.54 14.46
C VAL A 988 12.79 6.79 13.55
N THR A 989 11.91 7.70 13.98
CA THR A 989 10.67 7.99 13.26
C THR A 989 10.85 8.78 11.97
N THR A 990 9.84 8.75 11.08
CA THR A 990 9.73 9.61 9.90
C THR A 990 9.83 11.11 10.20
N ASP A 991 9.46 11.55 11.40
CA ASP A 991 9.62 12.95 11.83
C ASP A 991 11.08 13.33 12.09
N HIS A 992 11.96 12.37 12.43
CA HIS A 992 13.41 12.61 12.54
C HIS A 992 14.08 12.66 11.16
N ILE A 993 13.67 11.79 10.24
CA ILE A 993 14.20 11.72 8.87
C ILE A 993 13.72 12.93 8.04
N SER A 994 12.42 13.25 8.12
CA SER A 994 11.77 14.32 7.36
C SER A 994 10.77 15.10 8.22
N PRO A 995 11.24 16.14 8.96
CA PRO A 995 10.37 16.98 9.78
C PRO A 995 9.34 17.75 8.94
N ALA A 996 8.15 17.97 9.49
CA ALA A 996 7.07 18.70 8.80
C ALA A 996 6.73 20.07 9.43
N GLY A 997 7.19 20.34 10.65
CA GLY A 997 6.90 21.59 11.39
C GLY A 997 7.69 22.82 10.94
N SER A 998 7.76 23.82 11.80
CA SER A 998 8.44 25.11 11.54
C SER A 998 9.93 24.95 11.21
N ILE A 999 10.43 25.79 10.30
CA ILE A 999 11.85 25.79 9.89
C ILE A 999 12.68 26.55 10.95
N ALA A 1000 13.62 25.86 11.60
CA ALA A 1000 14.48 26.44 12.63
C ALA A 1000 15.42 27.52 12.06
N ARG A 1001 15.55 28.67 12.75
CA ARG A 1001 16.24 29.88 12.23
C ARG A 1001 17.71 29.67 11.88
N ASN A 1002 18.39 28.71 12.50
CA ASN A 1002 19.80 28.35 12.28
C ASN A 1002 20.02 27.26 11.22
N SER A 1003 18.95 26.61 10.73
CA SER A 1003 19.03 25.44 9.83
C SER A 1003 19.55 25.76 8.42
N PRO A 1004 20.06 24.76 7.67
CA PRO A 1004 20.40 24.92 6.25
C PRO A 1004 19.24 25.46 5.40
N ALA A 1005 18.00 25.04 5.70
CA ALA A 1005 16.80 25.51 5.01
C ALA A 1005 16.51 27.00 5.28
N ALA A 1006 16.68 27.47 6.52
CA ALA A 1006 16.59 28.89 6.84
C ALA A 1006 17.64 29.73 6.10
N ARG A 1007 18.89 29.25 6.01
CA ARG A 1007 19.96 29.91 5.24
C ARG A 1007 19.60 30.02 3.75
N TYR A 1008 19.05 28.96 3.15
CA TYR A 1008 18.59 28.97 1.76
C TYR A 1008 17.42 29.95 1.52
N LEU A 1009 16.43 29.99 2.41
CA LEU A 1009 15.26 30.88 2.28
C LEU A 1009 15.64 32.36 2.51
N ALA A 1010 16.52 32.65 3.46
CA ALA A 1010 17.07 33.99 3.70
C ALA A 1010 17.86 34.51 2.48
N ASN A 1011 18.64 33.65 1.82
CA ASN A 1011 19.34 33.99 0.58
C ASN A 1011 18.40 34.26 -0.61
N ARG A 1012 17.11 33.89 -0.50
CA ARG A 1012 16.03 34.28 -1.44
C ARG A 1012 15.17 35.45 -0.93
N GLY A 1013 15.63 36.18 0.10
CA GLY A 1013 14.99 37.39 0.61
C GLY A 1013 13.80 37.19 1.55
N LEU A 1014 13.53 35.95 1.99
CA LEU A 1014 12.44 35.66 2.94
C LEU A 1014 12.87 35.91 4.39
N THR A 1015 11.97 36.45 5.22
CA THR A 1015 12.23 36.58 6.67
C THR A 1015 11.83 35.30 7.42
N PRO A 1016 12.27 35.12 8.68
CA PRO A 1016 11.85 33.99 9.50
C PRO A 1016 10.34 33.83 9.72
N LYS A 1017 9.54 34.89 9.50
CA LYS A 1017 8.07 34.83 9.52
C LYS A 1017 7.51 34.15 8.27
N ASP A 1018 8.21 34.29 7.14
CA ASP A 1018 7.77 33.88 5.80
C ASP A 1018 8.31 32.49 5.41
N PHE A 1019 9.20 31.91 6.21
CA PHE A 1019 9.73 30.56 6.00
C PHE A 1019 8.62 29.50 5.91
N ASN A 1020 7.54 29.67 6.67
CA ASN A 1020 6.44 28.71 6.80
C ASN A 1020 6.94 27.34 7.36
N SER A 1021 6.14 26.27 7.27
CA SER A 1021 6.53 24.93 7.72
C SER A 1021 7.22 24.12 6.62
N TYR A 1022 8.06 23.15 6.99
CA TYR A 1022 8.61 22.16 6.04
C TYR A 1022 7.49 21.45 5.25
N GLY A 1023 6.37 21.11 5.91
CA GLY A 1023 5.20 20.52 5.26
C GLY A 1023 4.64 21.37 4.12
N SER A 1024 4.63 22.71 4.27
CA SER A 1024 4.21 23.64 3.20
C SER A 1024 5.20 23.69 2.03
N ARG A 1025 6.49 23.43 2.27
CA ARG A 1025 7.59 23.55 1.31
C ARG A 1025 7.88 22.28 0.50
N ARG A 1026 7.03 21.24 0.62
CA ARG A 1026 7.23 19.92 -0.03
C ARG A 1026 7.24 19.90 -1.56
N GLY A 1027 6.74 20.95 -2.22
CA GLY A 1027 6.91 21.13 -3.66
C GLY A 1027 8.27 21.70 -4.07
N ASN A 1028 9.19 21.95 -3.12
CA ASN A 1028 10.52 22.50 -3.35
C ASN A 1028 11.61 21.61 -2.74
N ASP A 1029 12.22 20.78 -3.60
CA ASP A 1029 13.28 19.84 -3.24
C ASP A 1029 14.48 20.49 -2.55
N ALA A 1030 14.84 21.72 -2.94
CA ALA A 1030 16.00 22.42 -2.39
C ALA A 1030 15.82 22.81 -0.91
N VAL A 1031 14.57 22.95 -0.44
CA VAL A 1031 14.22 23.18 0.97
C VAL A 1031 14.09 21.85 1.71
N MET A 1032 13.47 20.84 1.10
CA MET A 1032 13.22 19.55 1.75
C MET A 1032 14.48 18.69 1.92
N ALA A 1033 15.40 18.70 0.96
CA ALA A 1033 16.73 18.11 1.14
C ALA A 1033 17.46 18.77 2.32
N ARG A 1034 17.40 20.11 2.43
CA ARG A 1034 17.94 20.90 3.54
C ARG A 1034 17.21 20.71 4.88
N GLY A 1035 16.01 20.13 4.86
CA GLY A 1035 15.27 19.68 6.03
C GLY A 1035 15.51 18.22 6.41
N THR A 1036 16.15 17.43 5.56
CA THR A 1036 16.35 16.00 5.79
C THR A 1036 17.36 15.78 6.92
N PHE A 1037 17.00 14.95 7.90
CA PHE A 1037 17.69 14.81 9.19
C PHE A 1037 17.85 16.12 9.99
N ALA A 1038 17.16 17.21 9.62
CA ALA A 1038 17.25 18.51 10.30
C ALA A 1038 16.38 18.63 11.57
N ASN A 1039 15.94 17.51 12.15
CA ASN A 1039 15.14 17.50 13.37
C ASN A 1039 16.04 17.75 14.60
N ILE A 1040 15.69 18.75 15.41
CA ILE A 1040 16.42 19.13 16.63
C ILE A 1040 16.51 18.03 17.71
N ARG A 1041 15.73 16.95 17.57
CA ARG A 1041 15.70 15.79 18.47
C ARG A 1041 16.39 14.55 17.90
N LEU A 1042 17.00 14.63 16.72
CA LEU A 1042 17.77 13.52 16.14
C LEU A 1042 18.94 13.16 17.08
N VAL A 1043 19.06 11.87 17.46
CA VAL A 1043 20.20 11.39 18.26
C VAL A 1043 21.16 10.64 17.33
N ASN A 1044 22.25 11.30 16.97
CA ASN A 1044 23.32 10.74 16.16
C ASN A 1044 24.46 10.26 17.07
N LYS A 1045 24.79 8.97 17.02
CA LYS A 1045 25.80 8.32 17.87
C LYS A 1045 27.20 8.94 17.70
N PHE A 1046 27.49 9.58 16.56
CA PHE A 1046 28.72 10.35 16.37
C PHE A 1046 28.84 11.57 17.30
N ILE A 1047 27.71 12.18 17.68
CA ILE A 1047 27.65 13.38 18.54
C ILE A 1047 27.29 13.02 19.98
N GLY A 1048 26.52 11.94 20.18
CA GLY A 1048 26.03 11.49 21.49
C GLY A 1048 24.96 12.37 22.13
N GLN A 1049 24.72 13.57 21.61
CA GLN A 1049 23.68 14.51 22.03
C GLN A 1049 22.58 14.62 20.99
N ALA A 1050 21.40 15.13 21.39
CA ALA A 1050 20.29 15.37 20.48
C ALA A 1050 20.51 16.66 19.68
N GLY A 1051 20.53 16.57 18.36
CA GLY A 1051 20.69 17.70 17.45
C GLY A 1051 20.80 17.30 15.97
N PRO A 1052 20.57 18.23 15.03
CA PRO A 1052 20.55 17.96 13.59
C PRO A 1052 21.96 17.92 12.98
N ARG A 1053 22.90 17.23 13.66
CA ARG A 1053 24.35 17.34 13.47
C ARG A 1053 25.01 16.01 13.14
N THR A 1054 26.10 16.08 12.39
CA THR A 1054 26.98 14.93 12.12
C THR A 1054 28.42 15.38 11.94
N ILE A 1055 29.34 14.41 11.89
CA ILE A 1055 30.77 14.63 11.66
C ILE A 1055 31.08 14.36 10.19
N TYR A 1056 31.69 15.33 9.52
CA TYR A 1056 32.33 15.12 8.23
C TYR A 1056 33.71 14.47 8.48
N ILE A 1057 33.74 13.14 8.38
CA ILE A 1057 34.84 12.27 8.82
C ILE A 1057 36.22 12.68 8.25
N PRO A 1058 36.38 13.10 6.98
CA PRO A 1058 37.69 13.43 6.41
C PRO A 1058 38.43 14.62 7.06
N THR A 1059 37.74 15.55 7.73
CA THR A 1059 38.37 16.61 8.56
C THR A 1059 37.95 16.56 10.04
N ASN A 1060 37.13 15.58 10.43
CA ASN A 1060 36.55 15.42 11.76
C ASN A 1060 35.82 16.70 12.26
N GLU A 1061 35.12 17.39 11.36
CA GLU A 1061 34.43 18.65 11.63
C GLU A 1061 32.92 18.40 11.86
N GLU A 1062 32.34 19.01 12.90
CA GLU A 1062 30.89 18.95 13.16
C GLU A 1062 30.12 19.99 12.34
N MET A 1063 29.08 19.57 11.62
CA MET A 1063 28.19 20.47 10.86
C MET A 1063 26.77 19.91 10.73
N ASP A 1064 25.83 20.71 10.20
CA ASP A 1064 24.47 20.25 9.94
C ASP A 1064 24.50 19.09 8.90
N VAL A 1065 23.62 18.10 9.03
CA VAL A 1065 23.68 16.87 8.20
C VAL A 1065 23.66 17.17 6.69
N PHE A 1066 22.92 18.19 6.26
CA PHE A 1066 22.91 18.64 4.86
C PHE A 1066 24.27 19.20 4.40
N ASP A 1067 24.96 19.98 5.23
CA ASP A 1067 26.25 20.59 4.84
C ASP A 1067 27.32 19.50 4.68
N ALA A 1068 27.30 18.47 5.55
CA ALA A 1068 28.19 17.31 5.43
C ALA A 1068 27.92 16.53 4.13
N ALA A 1069 26.65 16.30 3.79
CA ALA A 1069 26.25 15.67 2.53
C ALA A 1069 26.68 16.51 1.31
N GLU A 1070 26.54 17.85 1.36
CA GLU A 1070 26.96 18.75 0.27
C GLU A 1070 28.49 18.81 0.12
N ARG A 1071 29.28 18.55 1.18
CA ARG A 1071 30.73 18.33 1.07
C ARG A 1071 31.03 16.99 0.40
N TYR A 1072 30.59 15.88 0.99
CA TYR A 1072 30.81 14.54 0.44
C TYR A 1072 30.39 14.40 -1.04
N GLY A 1073 29.31 15.09 -1.46
CA GLY A 1073 28.89 15.16 -2.85
C GLY A 1073 29.87 15.88 -3.80
N LYS A 1074 30.59 16.91 -3.31
CA LYS A 1074 31.69 17.57 -4.05
C LYS A 1074 32.95 16.69 -4.09
N ASP A 1075 33.17 15.89 -3.05
CA ASP A 1075 34.27 14.91 -2.97
C ASP A 1075 33.98 13.62 -3.77
N GLY A 1076 32.78 13.47 -4.34
CA GLY A 1076 32.36 12.26 -5.07
C GLY A 1076 32.20 11.02 -4.19
N THR A 1077 32.02 11.19 -2.87
CA THR A 1077 31.92 10.08 -1.91
C THR A 1077 30.48 9.56 -1.80
N THR A 1078 30.31 8.25 -1.95
CA THR A 1078 28.99 7.60 -1.76
C THR A 1078 28.64 7.52 -0.27
N LEU A 1079 27.36 7.67 0.07
CA LEU A 1079 26.90 7.70 1.46
C LEU A 1079 25.93 6.58 1.83
N ILE A 1080 26.00 6.16 3.09
CA ILE A 1080 25.08 5.22 3.74
C ILE A 1080 24.63 5.74 5.10
N ALA A 1081 23.65 5.07 5.72
CA ALA A 1081 23.25 5.30 7.11
C ALA A 1081 23.25 3.99 7.90
N LEU A 1082 23.67 4.04 9.17
CA LEU A 1082 23.56 2.94 10.13
C LEU A 1082 22.45 3.25 11.15
N VAL A 1083 21.62 2.27 11.50
CA VAL A 1083 20.46 2.43 12.39
C VAL A 1083 20.25 1.20 13.28
N GLY A 1084 19.62 1.40 14.43
CA GLY A 1084 19.06 0.32 15.25
C GLY A 1084 17.73 -0.23 14.69
N LYS A 1085 16.79 -0.52 15.60
CA LYS A 1085 15.48 -1.15 15.34
C LYS A 1085 14.40 -0.14 14.92
N GLU A 1086 13.31 -0.64 14.34
CA GLU A 1086 12.11 0.14 13.98
C GLU A 1086 12.41 1.42 13.16
N TYR A 1087 13.38 1.36 12.24
CA TYR A 1087 13.70 2.48 11.38
C TYR A 1087 12.49 2.88 10.52
N GLY A 1088 12.24 4.18 10.44
CA GLY A 1088 11.17 4.73 9.61
C GLY A 1088 9.78 4.66 10.23
N SER A 1089 9.64 4.41 11.53
CA SER A 1089 8.34 4.38 12.22
C SER A 1089 7.55 5.71 12.10
N GLY A 1090 6.21 5.69 12.04
CA GLY A 1090 5.39 6.89 12.27
C GLY A 1090 4.33 7.23 11.21
N SER A 1091 4.56 8.26 10.40
CA SER A 1091 3.57 8.81 9.45
C SER A 1091 4.06 8.73 8.01
N SER A 1092 3.17 8.36 7.09
CA SER A 1092 3.47 8.30 5.65
C SER A 1092 4.14 9.58 5.13
N ARG A 1093 5.40 9.45 4.68
CA ARG A 1093 6.21 10.53 4.08
C ARG A 1093 7.11 9.99 2.99
N ASP A 1094 6.75 10.32 1.76
CA ASP A 1094 7.61 10.24 0.58
C ASP A 1094 8.97 10.93 0.81
N TRP A 1095 8.95 12.09 1.46
CA TRP A 1095 10.14 12.86 1.81
C TRP A 1095 11.08 12.20 2.84
N ALA A 1096 10.66 11.11 3.50
CA ALA A 1096 11.57 10.28 4.28
C ALA A 1096 12.47 9.37 3.42
N ALA A 1097 12.24 9.28 2.10
CA ALA A 1097 13.14 8.65 1.14
C ALA A 1097 13.65 9.62 0.05
N LYS A 1098 12.78 10.49 -0.50
CA LYS A 1098 13.18 11.57 -1.44
C LYS A 1098 14.27 12.46 -0.82
N GLY A 1099 14.20 12.73 0.48
CA GLY A 1099 15.21 13.45 1.25
C GLY A 1099 16.58 12.76 1.26
N PRO A 1100 16.72 11.57 1.87
CA PRO A 1100 17.97 10.81 1.88
C PRO A 1100 18.58 10.56 0.48
N TYR A 1101 17.74 10.35 -0.54
CA TYR A 1101 18.20 10.19 -1.92
C TYR A 1101 18.95 11.43 -2.43
N LEU A 1102 18.41 12.63 -2.16
CA LEU A 1102 19.03 13.91 -2.51
C LEU A 1102 20.23 14.29 -1.61
N LEU A 1103 20.33 13.71 -0.41
CA LEU A 1103 21.57 13.76 0.40
C LEU A 1103 22.67 12.82 -0.13
N GLY A 1104 22.44 12.06 -1.19
CA GLY A 1104 23.42 11.13 -1.75
C GLY A 1104 23.50 9.77 -1.04
N ILE A 1105 22.59 9.46 -0.11
CA ILE A 1105 22.50 8.13 0.51
C ILE A 1105 22.07 7.11 -0.55
N ARG A 1106 22.74 5.95 -0.59
CA ARG A 1106 22.45 4.85 -1.53
C ARG A 1106 22.10 3.52 -0.84
N ALA A 1107 22.46 3.34 0.43
CA ALA A 1107 21.96 2.24 1.25
C ALA A 1107 21.72 2.68 2.71
N VAL A 1108 20.83 1.97 3.39
CA VAL A 1108 20.62 2.05 4.84
C VAL A 1108 20.82 0.67 5.43
N ILE A 1109 21.54 0.54 6.54
CA ILE A 1109 21.71 -0.71 7.30
C ILE A 1109 21.03 -0.56 8.66
N ALA A 1110 20.00 -1.36 8.93
CA ALA A 1110 19.19 -1.29 10.15
C ALA A 1110 19.07 -2.66 10.84
N GLU A 1111 18.76 -2.71 12.14
CA GLU A 1111 18.37 -3.98 12.80
C GLU A 1111 16.97 -4.42 12.39
N SER A 1112 16.07 -3.46 12.16
CA SER A 1112 14.74 -3.69 11.59
C SER A 1112 14.12 -2.41 11.04
N TYR A 1113 13.30 -2.57 10.01
CA TYR A 1113 12.41 -1.54 9.48
C TYR A 1113 11.03 -1.71 10.11
N GLU A 1114 10.35 -0.61 10.46
CA GLU A 1114 9.02 -0.69 11.07
C GLU A 1114 7.97 -1.19 10.04
N ARG A 1115 7.00 -2.01 10.47
CA ARG A 1115 6.13 -2.78 9.57
C ARG A 1115 4.88 -2.03 9.10
N ILE A 1116 4.31 -1.10 9.87
CA ILE A 1116 3.34 -0.13 9.34
C ILE A 1116 4.03 0.67 8.22
N HIS A 1117 5.33 0.93 8.38
CA HIS A 1117 6.21 1.53 7.39
C HIS A 1117 7.00 0.52 6.55
N ARG A 1118 6.30 -0.54 6.07
CA ARG A 1118 6.60 -1.05 4.71
C ARG A 1118 6.55 0.11 3.70
N GLN A 1119 5.81 1.19 3.99
CA GLN A 1119 5.93 2.50 3.33
C GLN A 1119 7.35 3.08 3.31
N VAL A 1120 8.17 3.02 4.38
CA VAL A 1120 9.56 3.51 4.31
C VAL A 1120 10.42 2.54 3.51
N LEU A 1121 10.23 1.22 3.65
CA LEU A 1121 10.90 0.24 2.81
C LEU A 1121 10.62 0.49 1.31
N SER A 1122 9.33 0.61 0.97
CA SER A 1122 8.76 0.89 -0.35
C SER A 1122 9.13 2.29 -0.88
N ASN A 1123 9.19 3.32 -0.03
CA ASN A 1123 9.64 4.65 -0.43
C ASN A 1123 11.17 4.67 -0.68
N LEU A 1124 11.98 3.95 0.12
CA LEU A 1124 13.43 3.82 -0.10
C LEU A 1124 13.69 3.11 -1.43
N VAL A 1125 13.10 1.93 -1.63
CA VAL A 1125 13.12 1.14 -2.87
C VAL A 1125 12.60 1.97 -4.05
N GLY A 1126 11.46 2.65 -3.88
CA GLY A 1126 10.82 3.52 -4.86
C GLY A 1126 11.62 4.76 -5.21
N MET A 1127 12.63 5.12 -4.41
CA MET A 1127 13.64 6.14 -4.70
C MET A 1127 15.03 5.54 -5.01
N GLY A 1128 15.14 4.23 -5.23
CA GLY A 1128 16.40 3.57 -5.58
C GLY A 1128 17.44 3.48 -4.44
N ILE A 1129 17.03 3.65 -3.18
CA ILE A 1129 17.89 3.42 -1.99
C ILE A 1129 17.73 1.98 -1.53
N VAL A 1130 18.84 1.30 -1.28
CA VAL A 1130 18.86 -0.11 -0.87
C VAL A 1130 18.58 -0.25 0.64
N PRO A 1131 17.50 -0.93 1.06
CA PRO A 1131 17.30 -1.27 2.47
C PRO A 1131 18.04 -2.57 2.80
N LEU A 1132 19.00 -2.49 3.73
CA LEU A 1132 19.76 -3.63 4.24
C LEU A 1132 19.41 -3.85 5.72
N GLN A 1133 19.35 -5.11 6.15
CA GLN A 1133 19.05 -5.49 7.53
C GLN A 1133 20.12 -6.42 8.10
N TYR A 1134 20.59 -6.19 9.33
CA TYR A 1134 21.49 -7.13 10.02
C TYR A 1134 20.85 -8.53 10.19
N LEU A 1135 21.68 -9.56 10.33
CA LEU A 1135 21.18 -10.91 10.61
C LEU A 1135 20.48 -11.00 11.99
N PRO A 1136 19.56 -11.96 12.21
CA PRO A 1136 18.87 -12.10 13.49
C PRO A 1136 19.82 -12.34 14.67
N GLY A 1137 19.99 -11.31 15.51
CA GLY A 1137 20.90 -11.32 16.67
C GLY A 1137 22.17 -10.48 16.49
N GLU A 1138 22.42 -9.93 15.30
CA GLU A 1138 23.53 -9.03 15.02
C GLU A 1138 23.07 -7.56 14.97
N ASN A 1139 23.96 -6.64 15.36
CA ASN A 1139 23.83 -5.20 15.12
C ASN A 1139 25.18 -4.49 15.07
N ALA A 1140 25.16 -3.17 14.89
CA ALA A 1140 26.38 -2.35 14.85
C ALA A 1140 27.27 -2.51 16.10
N GLU A 1141 26.68 -2.72 17.28
CA GLU A 1141 27.42 -2.83 18.54
C GLU A 1141 28.01 -4.24 18.72
N SER A 1142 27.31 -5.30 18.33
CA SER A 1142 27.83 -6.68 18.36
C SER A 1142 28.93 -6.92 17.33
N LEU A 1143 28.85 -6.25 16.18
CA LEU A 1143 29.84 -6.29 15.10
C LEU A 1143 31.01 -5.28 15.31
N GLY A 1144 30.95 -4.45 16.36
CA GLY A 1144 31.98 -3.46 16.67
C GLY A 1144 32.13 -2.35 15.61
N LEU A 1145 31.05 -2.02 14.90
CA LEU A 1145 31.00 -0.99 13.86
C LEU A 1145 30.87 0.41 14.50
N THR A 1146 31.84 1.27 14.25
CA THR A 1146 31.89 2.62 14.82
C THR A 1146 31.18 3.66 13.94
N GLY A 1147 31.12 3.41 12.63
CA GLY A 1147 30.65 4.30 11.58
C GLY A 1147 31.73 5.17 10.95
N TYR A 1148 32.97 5.16 11.46
CA TYR A 1148 34.10 5.91 10.88
C TYR A 1148 34.77 5.17 9.71
N GLU A 1149 34.50 3.87 9.59
CA GLU A 1149 35.00 2.99 8.54
C GLU A 1149 34.51 3.42 7.13
N GLN A 1150 35.21 2.97 6.09
CA GLN A 1150 34.68 2.93 4.72
C GLN A 1150 34.02 1.57 4.50
N TYR A 1151 32.85 1.57 3.85
CA TYR A 1151 32.01 0.39 3.64
C TYR A 1151 31.93 0.04 2.15
N ASP A 1152 32.29 -1.21 1.83
CA ASP A 1152 32.10 -1.83 0.52
C ASP A 1152 30.95 -2.86 0.60
N ILE A 1153 29.89 -2.65 -0.20
CA ILE A 1153 28.66 -3.47 -0.20
C ILE A 1153 28.54 -4.15 -1.56
N ALA A 1154 28.70 -5.47 -1.57
CA ALA A 1154 28.81 -6.30 -2.78
C ALA A 1154 27.44 -6.63 -3.41
N ILE A 1155 26.69 -5.62 -3.82
CA ILE A 1155 25.40 -5.78 -4.51
C ILE A 1155 25.64 -6.38 -5.91
N SER A 1156 24.99 -7.52 -6.19
CA SER A 1156 25.02 -8.20 -7.48
C SER A 1156 24.00 -7.61 -8.46
N GLU A 1157 24.25 -7.66 -9.77
CA GLU A 1157 23.27 -7.22 -10.78
C GLU A 1157 22.02 -8.13 -10.81
N ASN A 1158 22.21 -9.39 -10.41
CA ASN A 1158 21.19 -10.44 -10.34
C ASN A 1158 20.53 -10.56 -8.95
N CYS A 1159 20.57 -9.49 -8.14
CA CYS A 1159 20.18 -9.56 -6.74
C CYS A 1159 18.74 -10.10 -6.54
N GLN A 1160 18.55 -10.98 -5.55
CA GLN A 1160 17.30 -11.70 -5.28
C GLN A 1160 16.54 -11.14 -4.05
N PRO A 1161 15.22 -11.34 -3.94
CA PRO A 1161 14.44 -10.90 -2.78
C PRO A 1161 14.93 -11.59 -1.50
N GLY A 1162 15.35 -10.81 -0.49
CA GLY A 1162 15.88 -11.35 0.77
C GLY A 1162 17.30 -11.94 0.68
N GLU A 1163 18.07 -11.67 -0.39
CA GLU A 1163 19.45 -12.16 -0.52
C GLU A 1163 20.37 -11.67 0.59
N LYS A 1164 21.34 -12.50 1.00
CA LYS A 1164 22.44 -12.11 1.88
C LYS A 1164 23.54 -11.43 1.08
N ILE A 1165 23.76 -10.15 1.34
CA ILE A 1165 24.85 -9.36 0.75
C ILE A 1165 26.00 -9.25 1.75
N THR A 1166 27.22 -9.53 1.29
CA THR A 1166 28.45 -9.32 2.08
C THR A 1166 28.81 -7.83 2.12
N VAL A 1167 29.02 -7.32 3.34
CA VAL A 1167 29.61 -6.01 3.60
C VAL A 1167 31.03 -6.21 4.11
N SER A 1168 31.97 -5.43 3.59
CA SER A 1168 33.37 -5.36 4.05
C SER A 1168 33.71 -3.94 4.48
N THR A 1169 34.59 -3.78 5.45
CA THR A 1169 35.11 -2.48 5.90
C THR A 1169 36.62 -2.35 5.69
N ASP A 1170 37.12 -1.12 5.62
CA ASP A 1170 38.55 -0.81 5.43
C ASP A 1170 39.45 -1.17 6.62
N ASP A 1171 38.88 -1.40 7.81
CA ASP A 1171 39.55 -2.00 8.95
C ASP A 1171 39.62 -3.54 8.91
N GLY A 1172 39.05 -4.17 7.87
CA GLY A 1172 39.13 -5.60 7.61
C GLY A 1172 38.00 -6.46 8.15
N LYS A 1173 36.99 -5.89 8.86
CA LYS A 1173 35.79 -6.65 9.25
C LYS A 1173 34.97 -7.05 8.02
N LYS A 1174 34.24 -8.15 8.14
CA LYS A 1174 33.26 -8.63 7.16
C LYS A 1174 32.05 -9.23 7.85
N PHE A 1175 30.86 -8.92 7.35
CA PHE A 1175 29.58 -9.40 7.88
C PHE A 1175 28.54 -9.53 6.75
N GLU A 1176 27.46 -10.26 7.01
CA GLU A 1176 26.34 -10.42 6.07
C GLU A 1176 25.18 -9.50 6.48
N VAL A 1177 24.44 -9.00 5.48
CA VAL A 1177 23.17 -8.29 5.69
C VAL A 1177 22.12 -8.78 4.70
N ILE A 1178 20.86 -8.81 5.10
CA ILE A 1178 19.72 -9.19 4.27
C ILE A 1178 19.30 -7.98 3.42
N ALA A 1179 19.30 -8.12 2.10
CA ALA A 1179 18.71 -7.15 1.18
C ALA A 1179 17.19 -7.22 1.28
N ARG A 1180 16.58 -6.18 1.87
CA ARG A 1180 15.13 -6.11 2.13
C ARG A 1180 14.33 -5.59 0.94
N PHE A 1181 14.64 -6.13 -0.23
CA PHE A 1181 13.68 -6.22 -1.32
C PHE A 1181 12.75 -7.39 -0.98
N ASP A 1182 11.48 -7.12 -0.69
CA ASP A 1182 10.53 -8.16 -0.26
C ASP A 1182 9.86 -8.87 -1.46
N THR A 1183 9.95 -8.31 -2.67
CA THR A 1183 9.31 -8.78 -3.90
C THR A 1183 10.12 -8.44 -5.16
N GLU A 1184 9.87 -9.13 -6.28
CA GLU A 1184 10.42 -8.79 -7.60
C GLU A 1184 10.03 -7.38 -8.09
N VAL A 1185 8.88 -6.87 -7.62
CA VAL A 1185 8.44 -5.50 -7.92
C VAL A 1185 9.38 -4.48 -7.26
N ASP A 1186 9.86 -4.77 -6.05
CA ASP A 1186 10.85 -3.94 -5.35
C ASP A 1186 12.20 -3.94 -6.10
N LEU A 1187 12.66 -5.10 -6.56
CA LEU A 1187 13.87 -5.22 -7.40
C LEU A 1187 13.71 -4.52 -8.76
N THR A 1188 12.52 -4.55 -9.36
CA THR A 1188 12.21 -3.86 -10.62
C THR A 1188 12.30 -2.33 -10.43
N TYR A 1189 11.72 -1.80 -9.35
CA TYR A 1189 11.85 -0.38 -9.02
C TYR A 1189 13.32 -0.01 -8.76
N TYR A 1190 14.08 -0.83 -8.05
CA TYR A 1190 15.51 -0.61 -7.83
C TYR A 1190 16.32 -0.59 -9.14
N LYS A 1191 16.12 -1.57 -10.03
CA LYS A 1191 16.73 -1.65 -11.37
C LYS A 1191 16.43 -0.41 -12.25
N HIS A 1192 15.25 0.17 -12.11
CA HIS A 1192 14.89 1.42 -12.80
C HIS A 1192 15.44 2.70 -12.13
N GLY A 1193 16.02 2.60 -10.92
CA GLY A 1193 16.46 3.72 -10.10
C GLY A 1193 15.31 4.44 -9.38
N GLY A 1194 14.16 3.78 -9.24
CA GLY A 1194 12.96 4.26 -8.58
C GLY A 1194 11.67 3.93 -9.33
N ILE A 1195 10.55 3.88 -8.62
CA ILE A 1195 9.21 3.59 -9.20
C ILE A 1195 8.72 4.71 -10.12
N LEU A 1196 9.02 5.98 -9.83
CA LEU A 1196 8.68 7.08 -10.72
C LEU A 1196 9.47 7.00 -12.05
N ASN A 1197 10.73 6.54 -11.99
CA ASN A 1197 11.54 6.27 -13.18
C ASN A 1197 11.04 5.05 -13.96
N TYR A 1198 10.48 4.06 -13.28
CA TYR A 1198 9.74 2.95 -13.90
C TYR A 1198 8.50 3.49 -14.63
N MET A 1199 7.61 4.21 -13.93
CA MET A 1199 6.38 4.73 -14.51
C MET A 1199 6.63 5.69 -15.68
N ILE A 1200 7.68 6.54 -15.65
CA ILE A 1200 8.05 7.35 -16.83
C ILE A 1200 8.41 6.44 -18.00
N ARG A 1201 9.32 5.47 -17.82
CA ARG A 1201 9.75 4.57 -18.91
C ARG A 1201 8.59 3.74 -19.49
N THR A 1202 7.66 3.29 -18.65
CA THR A 1202 6.44 2.56 -19.05
C THR A 1202 5.44 3.45 -19.82
N MET A 1203 5.52 4.78 -19.64
CA MET A 1203 4.59 5.75 -20.25
C MET A 1203 5.15 6.46 -21.49
N LEU A 1204 6.39 6.19 -21.93
CA LEU A 1204 6.93 6.70 -23.20
C LEU A 1204 6.16 6.12 -24.40
#